data_AF-A0A3L7TGQ2-F1
#
_entry.id   AF-A0A3L7TGQ2-F1
#
_cell.length_a   1.000
_cell.length_b   1.000
_cell.length_c   1.000
_cell.angle_alpha   90.00
_cell.angle_beta   90.00
_cell.angle_gamma   90.00
#
_symmetry.space_group_name_H-M   'P 1'
#
loop_
_entity.id
_entity.type
_entity.pdbx_description
1 polymer ?
#
loop_
_entity_poly.entity_id
_entity_poly.type
_entity_poly.pdbx_seq_one_letter_code
_entity_poly.pdbx_strand_id
1 'polypeptide(L)'
;MDGVGSATPTTKCSSVITAGYSLSSTDCNDADITVSAPQPYFVDGDLDGVGSATPTTKCSSVITAGYSLSSTDCNDADITVSAAQPYFVDGDLDGVGSLTPTTKCSSVITAGYSLSSTDCNDADITVSAAQPYFTDGDLDGAGAAPTTNCSSVVVAGFSATGTDCNDNDATVTTPQPYFVDGDRDGVGSTTATTNCSSVAVAGFSLSSTDCNDADSTVSTPQTYHLDTDGDGYGTSSAFMFCLGSAPAGYSADSTDCNDSDAAVHALVAYFVDADNDGYGHATSTGSFCSLTAPAGYSTNNTDCDDAVAGIHAPLPYFTDSDNDGYGATTTSSFCSLTAPAGFSTNSNDCNDADATVAIRNRFYFDVDMDGYGSTSSALFCLATPPTGYSTFNTDCNDAVSTINPGAPELCSNVGVDNNCNGNASEIAANAADKVAFFTDADGDTYTLGTGANFCPGTTNAGYRSAVSSPVDCDDTRANVYATISVYVDGDGDLYGSTVTAAICELAATPGYSANNTDCNDSDSTVNALQTYYVDSDGDTFGSTTSATFCSSTPPAGYSVNSTDNCPSIANPTQVDCDTNGIGDVCDIASGAALDCNANLIPDYCDVVSGFSNDVDFNGIPDECKGDCNGNSLPDAYEIAQGLTADCNGNGLPDSCDISSGTSLDCNGNGRPDSCDITTIPVGAVQWTVSSGGNGHWYMRASGAQATYADANAAAIAVDGHLVSITSAAEAAFLAANLQTATEDTWIGLVQTIGSAEPSAGWHWTTGEAFVFSDWIVGAPDDASTGVDGEENNAILLAAGGWNDWNSANTASALIEWSDAENDCDANNVPDSCDPDCDNDGVPNTCEIAAGAADFDLNGIPDSCEYAAGDLNHDGCVNGADLAMLLDAWGSTTSVIADLDHNGSVEAGDLAILLGNWGCAP
;
A
#
# COMPACT_ATOMS: atom_id res chain seq x y z
N MET A 1 -67.76 -119.61 40.80
CA MET A 1 -67.38 -118.27 41.27
C MET A 1 -65.86 -118.28 41.36
N ASP A 2 -65.24 -117.17 40.97
CA ASP A 2 -63.83 -116.92 40.57
C ASP A 2 -62.71 -117.48 41.48
N GLY A 3 -63.06 -118.13 42.60
CA GLY A 3 -62.13 -118.76 43.52
C GLY A 3 -61.75 -117.88 44.70
N VAL A 4 -62.23 -116.64 44.74
CA VAL A 4 -62.07 -115.71 45.87
C VAL A 4 -63.35 -115.76 46.70
N GLY A 5 -63.24 -115.75 48.03
CA GLY A 5 -64.42 -115.79 48.89
C GLY A 5 -64.84 -114.39 49.29
N SER A 6 -66.14 -114.27 49.55
CA SER A 6 -66.78 -113.05 50.04
C SER A 6 -66.09 -112.53 51.30
N ALA A 7 -66.05 -111.21 51.47
CA ALA A 7 -65.45 -110.54 52.62
C ALA A 7 -66.13 -110.85 53.97
N THR A 8 -67.24 -111.61 53.98
CA THR A 8 -67.94 -112.05 55.21
C THR A 8 -67.74 -113.55 55.48
N PRO A 9 -66.93 -113.95 56.49
CA PRO A 9 -66.59 -115.35 56.71
C PRO A 9 -67.70 -116.16 57.40
N THR A 10 -67.86 -117.44 57.03
CA THR A 10 -68.68 -118.44 57.74
C THR A 10 -67.91 -119.73 58.00
N THR A 11 -68.01 -120.28 59.22
CA THR A 11 -67.18 -121.42 59.69
C THR A 11 -67.83 -122.77 59.39
N LYS A 12 -67.09 -123.71 58.78
CA LYS A 12 -67.51 -125.10 58.56
C LYS A 12 -66.38 -126.08 58.89
N CYS A 13 -66.63 -127.09 59.72
CA CYS A 13 -65.67 -128.16 60.00
C CYS A 13 -65.76 -129.27 58.94
N SER A 14 -64.83 -129.29 57.99
CA SER A 14 -64.65 -130.34 56.97
C SER A 14 -63.16 -130.57 56.73
N SER A 15 -62.73 -131.83 56.56
CA SER A 15 -61.34 -132.20 56.27
C SER A 15 -60.96 -132.10 54.77
N VAL A 16 -61.87 -131.56 53.94
CA VAL A 16 -61.66 -131.23 52.52
C VAL A 16 -62.53 -130.02 52.12
N ILE A 17 -62.00 -129.15 51.26
CA ILE A 17 -62.68 -127.93 50.80
C ILE A 17 -64.01 -128.30 50.12
N THR A 18 -65.11 -127.78 50.67
CA THR A 18 -66.47 -128.03 50.16
C THR A 18 -66.76 -127.09 49.01
N ALA A 19 -67.22 -127.62 47.87
CA ALA A 19 -67.58 -126.83 46.70
C ALA A 19 -68.54 -125.68 47.07
N GLY A 20 -68.19 -124.46 46.61
CA GLY A 20 -68.94 -123.23 46.89
C GLY A 20 -68.38 -122.33 47.99
N TYR A 21 -67.27 -122.71 48.66
CA TYR A 21 -66.61 -121.89 49.68
C TYR A 21 -65.11 -121.72 49.36
N SER A 22 -64.58 -120.51 49.58
CA SER A 22 -63.15 -120.18 49.40
C SER A 22 -62.51 -119.77 50.73
N LEU A 23 -61.20 -120.01 50.85
CA LEU A 23 -60.39 -119.63 52.01
C LEU A 23 -59.88 -118.18 51.92
N SER A 24 -60.13 -117.48 50.82
CA SER A 24 -59.86 -116.04 50.65
C SER A 24 -61.11 -115.23 51.00
N SER A 25 -60.96 -114.00 51.53
CA SER A 25 -62.09 -113.14 51.95
C SER A 25 -61.94 -111.70 51.42
N THR A 26 -61.55 -111.53 50.16
CA THR A 26 -61.16 -110.22 49.61
C THR A 26 -62.07 -109.72 48.49
N ASP A 27 -63.03 -110.53 48.03
CA ASP A 27 -63.91 -110.10 46.95
C ASP A 27 -64.87 -109.00 47.44
N CYS A 28 -64.81 -107.83 46.77
CA CYS A 28 -65.66 -106.68 47.08
C CYS A 28 -66.99 -106.66 46.31
N ASN A 29 -67.18 -107.57 45.33
CA ASN A 29 -68.45 -107.71 44.62
C ASN A 29 -68.65 -109.14 44.08
N ASP A 30 -69.27 -110.01 44.90
CA ASP A 30 -69.53 -111.43 44.61
C ASP A 30 -70.36 -111.69 43.31
N ALA A 31 -70.92 -110.64 42.68
CA ALA A 31 -71.68 -110.74 41.43
C ALA A 31 -70.86 -110.42 40.17
N ASP A 32 -69.69 -109.78 40.29
CA ASP A 32 -68.81 -109.41 39.17
C ASP A 32 -67.47 -110.14 39.25
N ILE A 33 -67.36 -111.24 38.51
CA ILE A 33 -66.18 -112.13 38.53
C ILE A 33 -64.88 -111.49 38.01
N THR A 34 -64.93 -110.25 37.52
CA THR A 34 -63.77 -109.56 36.93
C THR A 34 -63.13 -108.54 37.86
N VAL A 35 -63.78 -108.16 38.97
CA VAL A 35 -63.26 -107.15 39.91
C VAL A 35 -63.39 -107.63 41.34
N SER A 36 -62.25 -107.91 41.96
CA SER A 36 -62.13 -108.34 43.36
C SER A 36 -61.56 -107.25 44.29
N ALA A 37 -61.33 -106.01 43.81
CA ALA A 37 -60.87 -104.87 44.62
C ALA A 37 -61.32 -103.50 44.04
N PRO A 38 -61.57 -102.45 44.87
CA PRO A 38 -62.01 -101.13 44.38
C PRO A 38 -61.02 -100.48 43.41
N GLN A 39 -61.51 -99.89 42.31
CA GLN A 39 -60.72 -99.19 41.30
C GLN A 39 -60.97 -97.66 41.36
N PRO A 40 -59.98 -96.81 40.99
CA PRO A 40 -60.14 -95.36 40.98
C PRO A 40 -60.94 -94.86 39.77
N TYR A 41 -61.78 -93.85 40.00
CA TYR A 41 -62.59 -93.12 39.01
C TYR A 41 -62.55 -91.63 39.36
N PHE A 42 -62.59 -90.75 38.38
CA PHE A 42 -62.59 -89.29 38.57
C PHE A 42 -63.99 -88.75 38.30
N VAL A 43 -64.46 -87.80 39.09
CA VAL A 43 -65.77 -87.15 38.81
C VAL A 43 -65.62 -86.39 37.50
N ASP A 44 -66.55 -86.62 36.58
CA ASP A 44 -66.65 -85.97 35.27
C ASP A 44 -67.95 -85.17 35.31
N GLY A 45 -67.84 -83.96 35.84
CA GLY A 45 -68.96 -83.12 36.27
C GLY A 45 -69.73 -82.48 35.12
N ASP A 46 -69.03 -82.19 34.03
CA ASP A 46 -69.59 -81.59 32.81
C ASP A 46 -69.79 -82.60 31.66
N LEU A 47 -69.37 -83.86 31.87
CA LEU A 47 -69.57 -84.99 30.96
C LEU A 47 -68.76 -84.89 29.66
N ASP A 48 -67.61 -84.21 29.68
CA ASP A 48 -66.69 -84.11 28.54
C ASP A 48 -65.84 -85.39 28.34
N GLY A 49 -65.83 -86.28 29.34
CA GLY A 49 -65.07 -87.53 29.34
C GLY A 49 -63.69 -87.44 30.00
N VAL A 50 -63.32 -86.30 30.58
CA VAL A 50 -62.13 -86.05 31.41
C VAL A 50 -62.59 -85.75 32.82
N GLY A 51 -62.02 -86.41 33.81
CA GLY A 51 -62.42 -86.19 35.20
C GLY A 51 -61.51 -85.21 35.93
N SER A 52 -62.07 -84.63 37.00
CA SER A 52 -61.33 -83.85 37.99
C SER A 52 -60.03 -84.51 38.46
N ALA A 53 -59.10 -83.71 38.98
CA ALA A 53 -57.78 -84.21 39.38
C ALA A 53 -57.77 -85.20 40.56
N THR A 54 -58.88 -85.36 41.29
CA THR A 54 -58.93 -86.17 42.53
C THR A 54 -59.79 -87.43 42.34
N PRO A 55 -59.24 -88.64 42.51
CA PRO A 55 -60.00 -89.88 42.30
C PRO A 55 -60.90 -90.21 43.49
N THR A 56 -62.07 -90.79 43.20
CA THR A 56 -62.88 -91.60 44.12
C THR A 56 -62.73 -93.09 43.78
N THR A 57 -63.09 -93.99 44.69
CA THR A 57 -62.97 -95.45 44.45
C THR A 57 -64.33 -96.13 44.35
N LYS A 58 -64.48 -97.06 43.39
CA LYS A 58 -65.70 -97.86 43.17
C LYS A 58 -65.35 -99.33 42.91
N CYS A 59 -66.17 -100.26 43.41
CA CYS A 59 -66.08 -101.69 43.10
C CYS A 59 -66.98 -102.05 41.90
N SER A 60 -66.56 -101.65 40.70
CA SER A 60 -67.24 -101.94 39.42
C SER A 60 -66.21 -102.01 38.28
N SER A 61 -66.37 -102.98 37.38
CA SER A 61 -65.62 -103.09 36.12
C SER A 61 -66.11 -102.15 35.01
N VAL A 62 -67.29 -101.55 35.19
CA VAL A 62 -67.96 -100.67 34.22
C VAL A 62 -67.96 -99.23 34.73
N ILE A 63 -67.54 -98.29 33.89
CA ILE A 63 -67.59 -96.85 34.16
C ILE A 63 -69.06 -96.44 34.38
N THR A 64 -69.33 -95.81 35.53
CA THR A 64 -70.67 -95.30 35.86
C THR A 64 -70.83 -93.90 35.29
N ALA A 65 -72.02 -93.55 34.79
CA ALA A 65 -72.29 -92.20 34.28
C ALA A 65 -71.94 -91.10 35.30
N GLY A 66 -71.26 -90.03 34.84
CA GLY A 66 -70.72 -88.95 35.67
C GLY A 66 -69.31 -89.19 36.22
N TYR A 67 -68.58 -90.19 35.70
CA TYR A 67 -67.20 -90.48 36.07
C TYR A 67 -66.36 -90.84 34.85
N SER A 68 -65.08 -90.43 34.87
CA SER A 68 -64.07 -90.76 33.86
C SER A 68 -62.92 -91.59 34.44
N LEU A 69 -62.20 -92.28 33.55
CA LEU A 69 -60.90 -92.92 33.85
C LEU A 69 -59.72 -91.97 33.59
N SER A 70 -59.97 -90.85 32.91
CA SER A 70 -59.00 -89.79 32.67
C SER A 70 -59.06 -88.80 33.84
N SER A 71 -57.90 -88.30 34.24
CA SER A 71 -57.75 -87.28 35.27
C SER A 71 -56.96 -86.13 34.70
N THR A 72 -57.34 -84.89 35.02
CA THR A 72 -56.73 -83.59 34.69
C THR A 72 -57.70 -82.72 33.88
N ASP A 73 -58.95 -82.65 34.31
CA ASP A 73 -59.79 -81.50 34.00
C ASP A 73 -59.47 -80.37 35.00
N CYS A 74 -59.02 -79.23 34.50
CA CYS A 74 -58.71 -78.07 35.33
C CYS A 74 -59.97 -77.25 35.72
N ASN A 75 -61.11 -77.47 35.05
CA ASN A 75 -62.41 -76.87 35.35
C ASN A 75 -63.57 -77.83 35.01
N ASP A 76 -63.81 -78.80 35.90
CA ASP A 76 -64.82 -79.88 35.87
C ASP A 76 -66.30 -79.42 35.90
N ALA A 77 -66.55 -78.16 35.52
CA ALA A 77 -67.85 -77.53 35.36
C ALA A 77 -68.03 -76.88 33.98
N ASP A 78 -67.01 -76.91 33.11
CA ASP A 78 -67.01 -76.27 31.79
C ASP A 78 -66.49 -77.24 30.72
N ILE A 79 -67.46 -77.87 30.04
CA ILE A 79 -67.26 -78.90 29.00
C ILE A 79 -66.33 -78.46 27.84
N THR A 80 -66.01 -77.17 27.75
CA THR A 80 -65.17 -76.61 26.68
C THR A 80 -63.70 -76.47 27.07
N VAL A 81 -63.33 -76.59 28.35
CA VAL A 81 -61.95 -76.39 28.83
C VAL A 81 -61.57 -77.44 29.87
N SER A 82 -60.91 -78.50 29.42
CA SER A 82 -60.28 -79.50 30.29
C SER A 82 -58.79 -79.26 30.55
N ALA A 83 -58.12 -78.35 29.83
CA ALA A 83 -56.70 -78.02 30.04
C ALA A 83 -56.45 -76.50 30.09
N ALA A 84 -55.53 -76.06 30.96
CA ALA A 84 -55.18 -74.64 31.10
C ALA A 84 -54.64 -74.09 29.77
N GLN A 85 -55.20 -72.96 29.31
CA GLN A 85 -54.83 -72.31 28.06
C GLN A 85 -53.94 -71.09 28.33
N PRO A 86 -53.07 -70.69 27.38
CA PRO A 86 -52.26 -69.49 27.50
C PRO A 86 -53.10 -68.23 27.34
N TYR A 87 -52.90 -67.28 28.24
CA TYR A 87 -53.41 -65.91 28.22
C TYR A 87 -52.22 -64.96 28.41
N PHE A 88 -52.30 -63.77 27.84
CA PHE A 88 -51.28 -62.75 27.96
C PHE A 88 -51.83 -61.63 28.82
N VAL A 89 -51.02 -61.08 29.74
CA VAL A 89 -51.44 -59.91 30.51
C VAL A 89 -51.63 -58.77 29.52
N ASP A 90 -52.74 -58.05 29.64
CA ASP A 90 -53.10 -56.86 28.87
C ASP A 90 -53.17 -55.72 29.89
N GLY A 91 -51.99 -55.18 30.21
CA GLY A 91 -51.72 -54.32 31.36
C GLY A 91 -52.22 -52.89 31.16
N ASP A 92 -52.23 -52.42 29.92
CA ASP A 92 -52.71 -51.09 29.51
C ASP A 92 -54.12 -51.10 28.91
N LEU A 93 -54.70 -52.28 28.71
CA LEU A 93 -56.08 -52.50 28.25
C LEU A 93 -56.32 -52.09 26.79
N ASP A 94 -55.29 -52.15 25.94
CA ASP A 94 -55.41 -51.92 24.49
C ASP A 94 -56.02 -53.13 23.73
N GLY A 95 -56.11 -54.29 24.40
CA GLY A 95 -56.67 -55.53 23.86
C GLY A 95 -55.63 -56.49 23.26
N VAL A 96 -54.36 -56.10 23.24
CA VAL A 96 -53.20 -56.93 22.89
C VAL A 96 -52.49 -57.28 24.19
N GLY A 97 -51.97 -58.50 24.30
CA GLY A 97 -51.27 -58.91 25.51
C GLY A 97 -49.77 -58.98 25.32
N SER A 98 -49.06 -58.85 26.43
CA SER A 98 -47.62 -59.04 26.58
C SER A 98 -47.06 -60.26 25.84
N LEU A 99 -45.76 -60.24 25.53
CA LEU A 99 -45.10 -61.34 24.81
C LEU A 99 -45.02 -62.66 25.60
N THR A 100 -45.16 -62.63 26.92
CA THR A 100 -45.01 -63.81 27.78
C THR A 100 -46.35 -64.35 28.28
N PRO A 101 -46.71 -65.61 27.99
CA PRO A 101 -47.99 -66.15 28.42
C PRO A 101 -48.01 -66.51 29.91
N THR A 102 -49.16 -66.32 30.54
CA THR A 102 -49.57 -66.99 31.78
C THR A 102 -50.65 -68.02 31.47
N THR A 103 -50.78 -69.08 32.26
CA THR A 103 -51.80 -70.11 32.02
C THR A 103 -53.02 -69.89 32.91
N LYS A 104 -54.22 -69.89 32.31
CA LYS A 104 -55.49 -69.85 33.05
C LYS A 104 -56.39 -71.02 32.63
N CYS A 105 -57.15 -71.54 33.58
CA CYS A 105 -58.17 -72.53 33.30
C CYS A 105 -59.54 -71.84 33.18
N SER A 106 -59.82 -71.28 32.01
CA SER A 106 -61.07 -70.58 31.67
C SER A 106 -61.26 -70.56 30.15
N SER A 107 -62.49 -70.77 29.69
CA SER A 107 -62.92 -70.59 28.29
C SER A 107 -63.25 -69.14 27.93
N VAL A 108 -63.39 -68.27 28.93
CA VAL A 108 -63.76 -66.87 28.78
C VAL A 108 -62.58 -65.96 29.13
N ILE A 109 -62.31 -64.98 28.25
CA ILE A 109 -61.30 -63.95 28.46
C ILE A 109 -61.71 -63.10 29.68
N THR A 110 -60.83 -63.06 30.68
CA THR A 110 -61.02 -62.26 31.89
C THR A 110 -60.45 -60.87 31.67
N ALA A 111 -61.07 -59.82 32.23
CA ALA A 111 -60.59 -58.44 32.12
C ALA A 111 -59.11 -58.32 32.58
N GLY A 112 -58.29 -57.61 31.80
CA GLY A 112 -56.84 -57.49 32.00
C GLY A 112 -56.01 -58.61 31.37
N TYR A 113 -56.60 -59.43 30.49
CA TYR A 113 -55.90 -60.46 29.73
C TYR A 113 -56.36 -60.49 28.27
N SER A 114 -55.43 -60.77 27.36
CA SER A 114 -55.68 -60.97 25.94
C SER A 114 -55.28 -62.39 25.48
N LEU A 115 -55.81 -62.80 24.32
CA LEU A 115 -55.37 -63.99 23.59
C LEU A 115 -54.28 -63.66 22.55
N SER A 116 -54.02 -62.37 22.31
CA SER A 116 -52.96 -61.89 21.43
C SER A 116 -51.67 -61.68 22.22
N SER A 117 -50.51 -61.92 21.60
CA SER A 117 -49.19 -61.96 22.24
C SER A 117 -48.17 -61.05 21.59
N THR A 118 -48.61 -59.93 21.02
CA THR A 118 -47.76 -59.06 20.19
C THR A 118 -47.34 -57.79 20.89
N ASP A 119 -47.90 -57.49 22.06
CA ASP A 119 -47.60 -56.27 22.77
C ASP A 119 -46.21 -56.34 23.40
N CYS A 120 -45.32 -55.49 22.90
CA CYS A 120 -43.96 -55.42 23.34
C CYS A 120 -43.72 -54.35 24.42
N ASN A 121 -44.74 -53.53 24.75
CA ASN A 121 -44.75 -52.63 25.89
C ASN A 121 -46.14 -52.56 26.55
N ASP A 122 -46.46 -53.62 27.31
CA ASP A 122 -47.73 -53.88 28.04
C ASP A 122 -48.08 -52.87 29.16
N ALA A 123 -47.44 -51.70 29.15
CA ALA A 123 -47.69 -50.57 30.04
C ALA A 123 -48.01 -49.27 29.28
N ASP A 124 -47.95 -49.26 27.94
CA ASP A 124 -48.15 -48.10 27.08
C ASP A 124 -49.14 -48.43 25.95
N ILE A 125 -50.39 -48.00 26.16
CA ILE A 125 -51.55 -48.23 25.27
C ILE A 125 -51.34 -47.76 23.82
N THR A 126 -50.29 -46.99 23.56
CA THR A 126 -49.98 -46.49 22.21
C THR A 126 -48.97 -47.36 21.46
N VAL A 127 -48.36 -48.38 22.08
CA VAL A 127 -47.22 -49.13 21.53
C VAL A 127 -47.37 -50.64 21.74
N SER A 128 -48.23 -51.26 20.92
CA SER A 128 -48.34 -52.72 20.88
C SER A 128 -47.46 -53.41 19.81
N ALA A 129 -46.58 -52.66 19.13
CA ALA A 129 -45.59 -53.21 18.21
C ALA A 129 -44.28 -52.40 18.26
N ALA A 130 -43.13 -53.05 18.00
CA ALA A 130 -41.84 -52.38 17.99
C ALA A 130 -41.80 -51.31 16.88
N GLN A 131 -41.46 -50.08 17.24
CA GLN A 131 -41.42 -48.93 16.34
C GLN A 131 -40.06 -48.86 15.63
N PRO A 132 -40.01 -48.41 14.36
CA PRO A 132 -38.77 -48.27 13.61
C PRO A 132 -37.96 -47.09 14.17
N TYR A 133 -36.69 -47.34 14.44
CA TYR A 133 -35.70 -46.34 14.84
C TYR A 133 -34.39 -46.63 14.10
N PHE A 134 -33.39 -45.78 14.30
CA PHE A 134 -32.02 -46.00 13.85
C PHE A 134 -31.11 -46.02 15.08
N THR A 135 -30.05 -46.83 15.07
CA THR A 135 -29.02 -46.76 16.12
C THR A 135 -28.33 -45.40 16.06
N ASP A 136 -28.12 -44.79 17.22
CA ASP A 136 -27.44 -43.51 17.39
C ASP A 136 -26.37 -43.72 18.47
N GLY A 137 -25.22 -44.24 18.04
CA GLY A 137 -24.14 -44.75 18.88
C GLY A 137 -23.25 -43.66 19.47
N ASP A 138 -23.13 -42.54 18.79
CA ASP A 138 -22.36 -41.37 19.21
C ASP A 138 -23.21 -40.25 19.85
N LEU A 139 -24.54 -40.41 19.84
CA LEU A 139 -25.53 -39.58 20.53
C LEU A 139 -25.68 -38.17 19.96
N ASP A 140 -25.50 -38.01 18.66
CA ASP A 140 -25.68 -36.74 17.96
C ASP A 140 -27.13 -36.48 17.49
N GLY A 141 -27.99 -37.50 17.60
CA GLY A 141 -29.40 -37.44 17.26
C GLY A 141 -29.73 -37.80 15.81
N ALA A 142 -28.75 -38.11 14.97
CA ALA A 142 -28.93 -38.79 13.68
C ALA A 142 -28.62 -40.28 13.86
N GLY A 143 -29.31 -41.15 13.13
CA GLY A 143 -29.07 -42.60 13.29
C GLY A 143 -28.68 -43.28 12.00
N ALA A 144 -27.88 -44.34 12.14
CA ALA A 144 -27.25 -45.02 11.02
C ALA A 144 -27.99 -46.29 10.59
N ALA A 145 -28.01 -47.31 11.46
CA ALA A 145 -28.55 -48.61 11.09
C ALA A 145 -30.02 -48.74 11.52
N PRO A 146 -30.95 -49.11 10.60
CA PRO A 146 -32.34 -49.29 10.97
C PRO A 146 -32.50 -50.44 11.98
N THR A 147 -33.24 -50.16 13.04
CA THR A 147 -33.52 -51.04 14.17
C THR A 147 -34.97 -50.84 14.64
N THR A 148 -35.40 -51.59 15.64
CA THR A 148 -36.76 -51.45 16.19
C THR A 148 -36.72 -51.43 17.71
N ASN A 149 -37.51 -50.56 18.33
CA ASN A 149 -37.60 -50.45 19.78
C ASN A 149 -39.06 -50.28 20.24
N CYS A 150 -39.38 -50.81 21.43
CA CYS A 150 -40.72 -50.85 22.00
C CYS A 150 -40.98 -49.61 22.87
N SER A 151 -40.92 -48.43 22.24
CA SER A 151 -41.19 -47.16 22.89
C SER A 151 -41.88 -46.18 21.94
N SER A 152 -42.81 -45.39 22.48
CA SER A 152 -43.56 -44.32 21.79
C SER A 152 -42.75 -43.04 21.63
N VAL A 153 -41.60 -42.95 22.31
CA VAL A 153 -40.69 -41.81 22.28
C VAL A 153 -39.29 -42.28 21.92
N VAL A 154 -38.52 -41.41 21.27
CA VAL A 154 -37.10 -41.66 20.99
C VAL A 154 -36.38 -41.79 22.33
N VAL A 155 -35.75 -42.93 22.57
CA VAL A 155 -34.99 -43.21 23.81
C VAL A 155 -33.49 -43.15 23.52
N ALA A 156 -32.70 -42.82 24.54
CA ALA A 156 -31.25 -42.61 24.39
C ALA A 156 -30.55 -43.80 23.69
N GLY A 157 -29.70 -43.49 22.71
CA GLY A 157 -29.04 -44.46 21.85
C GLY A 157 -29.80 -44.80 20.55
N PHE A 158 -30.90 -44.10 20.26
CA PHE A 158 -31.69 -44.26 19.05
C PHE A 158 -32.11 -42.91 18.47
N SER A 159 -32.27 -42.84 17.15
CA SER A 159 -32.82 -41.69 16.43
C SER A 159 -34.05 -42.06 15.60
N ALA A 160 -34.92 -41.09 15.34
CA ALA A 160 -36.06 -41.23 14.43
C ALA A 160 -35.68 -41.07 12.95
N THR A 161 -34.49 -40.56 12.65
CA THR A 161 -34.04 -40.23 11.29
C THR A 161 -32.78 -40.98 10.91
N GLY A 162 -32.82 -41.64 9.74
CA GLY A 162 -31.75 -42.49 9.21
C GLY A 162 -30.74 -41.77 8.33
N THR A 163 -30.22 -40.63 8.79
CA THR A 163 -29.32 -39.80 8.00
C THR A 163 -27.86 -40.11 8.25
N ASP A 164 -27.52 -40.57 9.46
CA ASP A 164 -26.15 -40.74 9.89
C ASP A 164 -25.46 -41.87 9.12
N CYS A 165 -24.28 -41.56 8.59
CA CYS A 165 -23.50 -42.51 7.83
C CYS A 165 -22.24 -42.98 8.55
N ASN A 166 -21.98 -42.48 9.78
CA ASN A 166 -20.93 -42.93 10.67
C ASN A 166 -21.36 -42.88 12.16
N ASP A 167 -22.00 -43.95 12.61
CA ASP A 167 -22.56 -44.21 13.96
C ASP A 167 -21.57 -44.17 15.15
N ASN A 168 -20.33 -43.72 14.92
CA ASN A 168 -19.28 -43.60 15.92
C ASN A 168 -18.63 -42.21 15.93
N ASP A 169 -19.12 -41.26 15.14
CA ASP A 169 -18.56 -39.92 14.95
C ASP A 169 -19.66 -38.87 14.78
N ALA A 170 -20.01 -38.25 15.90
CA ALA A 170 -21.05 -37.23 16.05
C ALA A 170 -20.86 -35.96 15.18
N THR A 171 -19.75 -35.86 14.44
CA THR A 171 -19.47 -34.75 13.53
C THR A 171 -19.85 -35.05 12.08
N VAL A 172 -20.20 -36.31 11.74
CA VAL A 172 -20.39 -36.75 10.34
C VAL A 172 -21.69 -37.52 10.18
N THR A 173 -22.78 -36.75 10.04
CA THR A 173 -24.12 -37.29 9.82
C THR A 173 -24.50 -37.46 8.35
N THR A 174 -23.65 -37.06 7.39
CA THR A 174 -23.89 -37.23 5.96
C THR A 174 -22.56 -37.45 5.21
N PRO A 175 -22.54 -38.17 4.07
CA PRO A 175 -21.33 -38.38 3.29
C PRO A 175 -20.70 -37.04 2.86
N GLN A 176 -19.44 -36.82 3.23
CA GLN A 176 -18.69 -35.61 2.88
C GLN A 176 -17.91 -35.81 1.57
N PRO A 177 -17.60 -34.74 0.82
CA PRO A 177 -16.76 -34.81 -0.36
C PRO A 177 -15.29 -35.02 0.01
N TYR A 178 -14.63 -35.91 -0.72
CA TYR A 178 -13.21 -36.23 -0.64
C TYR A 178 -12.61 -36.09 -2.02
N PHE A 179 -11.42 -35.52 -2.08
CA PHE A 179 -10.72 -35.16 -3.30
C PHE A 179 -9.48 -36.02 -3.42
N VAL A 180 -9.18 -36.52 -4.62
CA VAL A 180 -7.96 -37.32 -4.83
C VAL A 180 -6.75 -36.45 -4.46
N ASP A 181 -5.85 -37.01 -3.64
CA ASP A 181 -4.59 -36.40 -3.22
C ASP A 181 -3.46 -37.33 -3.71
N GLY A 182 -3.14 -37.17 -4.99
CA GLY A 182 -2.31 -38.05 -5.80
C GLY A 182 -0.83 -37.96 -5.45
N ASP A 183 -0.35 -36.76 -5.10
CA ASP A 183 1.03 -36.48 -4.72
C ASP A 183 1.28 -36.45 -3.21
N ARG A 184 0.21 -36.45 -2.40
CA ARG A 184 0.22 -36.55 -0.93
C ARG A 184 0.73 -35.30 -0.23
N ASP A 185 0.49 -34.14 -0.79
CA ASP A 185 0.76 -32.86 -0.14
C ASP A 185 -0.33 -32.46 0.89
N GLY A 186 -1.48 -33.14 0.86
CA GLY A 186 -2.60 -32.94 1.77
C GLY A 186 -3.67 -31.97 1.23
N VAL A 187 -3.50 -31.45 0.02
CA VAL A 187 -4.51 -30.76 -0.78
C VAL A 187 -5.05 -31.78 -1.80
N GLY A 188 -6.31 -31.65 -2.20
CA GLY A 188 -6.91 -32.60 -3.14
C GLY A 188 -7.38 -31.90 -4.40
N SER A 189 -7.39 -32.65 -5.50
CA SER A 189 -7.83 -32.18 -6.81
C SER A 189 -9.30 -31.73 -6.83
N THR A 190 -9.76 -31.17 -7.94
CA THR A 190 -11.18 -30.82 -8.12
C THR A 190 -12.10 -32.04 -8.27
N THR A 191 -11.56 -33.27 -8.34
CA THR A 191 -12.36 -34.49 -8.56
C THR A 191 -12.84 -35.08 -7.24
N ALA A 192 -14.13 -34.90 -6.94
CA ALA A 192 -14.76 -35.38 -5.70
C ALA A 192 -15.30 -36.83 -5.80
N THR A 193 -15.10 -37.59 -4.72
CA THR A 193 -15.87 -38.79 -4.35
C THR A 193 -16.47 -38.60 -2.95
N THR A 194 -17.51 -39.33 -2.57
CA THR A 194 -18.12 -39.19 -1.23
C THR A 194 -17.67 -40.29 -0.27
N ASN A 195 -17.38 -39.93 0.99
CA ASN A 195 -17.08 -40.90 2.05
C ASN A 195 -17.64 -40.44 3.42
N CYS A 196 -17.80 -41.39 4.34
CA CYS A 196 -18.39 -41.18 5.67
C CYS A 196 -17.33 -41.22 6.76
N SER A 197 -16.50 -40.18 6.80
CA SER A 197 -15.49 -39.99 7.85
C SER A 197 -15.22 -38.49 8.03
N SER A 198 -14.73 -38.11 9.21
CA SER A 198 -14.31 -36.73 9.54
C SER A 198 -12.84 -36.49 9.20
N VAL A 199 -12.12 -37.54 8.82
CA VAL A 199 -10.68 -37.52 8.55
C VAL A 199 -10.44 -37.96 7.12
N ALA A 200 -9.52 -37.25 6.45
CA ALA A 200 -8.95 -37.61 5.15
C ALA A 200 -8.47 -39.08 5.16
N VAL A 201 -9.00 -39.91 4.25
CA VAL A 201 -8.57 -41.31 4.10
C VAL A 201 -7.32 -41.34 3.22
N ALA A 202 -6.36 -42.21 3.50
CA ALA A 202 -5.08 -42.24 2.80
C ALA A 202 -5.21 -42.18 1.26
N GLY A 203 -4.63 -41.15 0.65
CA GLY A 203 -4.71 -40.85 -0.79
C GLY A 203 -5.86 -39.90 -1.19
N PHE A 204 -6.54 -39.29 -0.23
CA PHE A 204 -7.57 -38.29 -0.43
C PHE A 204 -7.44 -37.14 0.56
N SER A 205 -7.82 -35.93 0.15
CA SER A 205 -7.93 -34.75 1.00
C SER A 205 -9.41 -34.33 1.16
N LEU A 206 -9.68 -33.51 2.18
CA LEU A 206 -10.96 -32.80 2.35
C LEU A 206 -10.94 -31.42 1.66
N SER A 207 -9.78 -30.99 1.16
CA SER A 207 -9.59 -29.77 0.37
C SER A 207 -9.66 -30.08 -1.13
N SER A 208 -10.15 -29.14 -1.94
CA SER A 208 -10.40 -29.29 -3.38
C SER A 208 -9.63 -28.31 -4.27
N THR A 209 -8.56 -27.74 -3.70
CA THR A 209 -7.86 -26.60 -4.29
C THR A 209 -6.65 -26.99 -5.13
N ASP A 210 -6.25 -28.27 -5.11
CA ASP A 210 -5.05 -28.71 -5.81
C ASP A 210 -5.27 -28.70 -7.32
N CYS A 211 -4.55 -27.80 -7.97
CA CYS A 211 -4.65 -27.61 -9.41
C CYS A 211 -3.64 -28.47 -10.20
N ASN A 212 -2.69 -29.13 -9.52
CA ASN A 212 -1.79 -30.14 -10.08
C ASN A 212 -1.52 -31.29 -9.10
N ASP A 213 -2.47 -32.22 -9.03
CA ASP A 213 -2.50 -33.44 -8.19
C ASP A 213 -1.38 -34.48 -8.46
N ALA A 214 -0.36 -34.09 -9.22
CA ALA A 214 0.84 -34.88 -9.49
C ALA A 214 2.14 -34.19 -9.02
N ASP A 215 2.06 -32.96 -8.52
CA ASP A 215 3.20 -32.15 -8.09
C ASP A 215 2.93 -31.47 -6.73
N SER A 216 3.46 -32.10 -5.67
CA SER A 216 3.31 -31.69 -4.26
C SER A 216 3.85 -30.29 -3.91
N THR A 217 4.42 -29.58 -4.88
CA THR A 217 4.89 -28.21 -4.71
C THR A 217 3.93 -27.16 -5.27
N VAL A 218 2.86 -27.58 -5.98
CA VAL A 218 1.98 -26.71 -6.77
C VAL A 218 0.52 -27.05 -6.52
N SER A 219 -0.01 -26.60 -5.38
CA SER A 219 -1.43 -26.73 -5.04
C SER A 219 -2.27 -25.49 -5.36
N THR A 220 -1.68 -24.45 -5.97
CA THR A 220 -2.39 -23.25 -6.45
C THR A 220 -1.81 -22.79 -7.79
N PRO A 221 -2.61 -22.16 -8.68
CA PRO A 221 -2.10 -21.62 -9.94
C PRO A 221 -0.97 -20.61 -9.68
N GLN A 222 0.15 -20.78 -10.38
CA GLN A 222 1.28 -19.86 -10.36
C GLN A 222 1.18 -18.89 -11.53
N THR A 223 1.58 -17.65 -11.30
CA THR A 223 1.59 -16.60 -12.33
C THR A 223 2.91 -16.64 -13.10
N TYR A 224 2.81 -16.66 -14.42
CA TYR A 224 3.93 -16.50 -15.33
C TYR A 224 3.59 -15.46 -16.41
N HIS A 225 4.62 -14.81 -16.92
CA HIS A 225 4.57 -13.67 -17.82
C HIS A 225 4.97 -14.09 -19.21
N LEU A 226 4.32 -13.56 -20.25
CA LEU A 226 4.69 -13.87 -21.64
C LEU A 226 6.15 -13.46 -21.90
N ASP A 227 6.95 -14.41 -22.39
CA ASP A 227 8.39 -14.30 -22.71
C ASP A 227 8.58 -14.79 -24.16
N THR A 228 8.30 -13.91 -25.12
CA THR A 228 8.22 -14.25 -26.54
C THR A 228 9.59 -14.47 -27.16
N ASP A 229 10.61 -13.73 -26.72
CA ASP A 229 11.97 -13.82 -27.24
C ASP A 229 12.87 -14.83 -26.50
N GLY A 230 12.44 -15.33 -25.34
CA GLY A 230 13.03 -16.43 -24.59
C GLY A 230 14.26 -16.06 -23.78
N ASP A 231 14.39 -14.80 -23.37
CA ASP A 231 15.54 -14.31 -22.59
C ASP A 231 15.44 -14.57 -21.09
N GLY A 232 14.25 -14.97 -20.62
CA GLY A 232 13.96 -15.28 -19.22
C GLY A 232 13.34 -14.13 -18.44
N TYR A 233 12.99 -13.03 -19.08
CA TYR A 233 12.13 -11.97 -18.56
C TYR A 233 10.82 -11.98 -19.35
N GLY A 234 9.71 -11.61 -18.72
CA GLY A 234 8.42 -11.56 -19.38
C GLY A 234 7.73 -10.23 -19.16
N THR A 235 6.71 -9.97 -19.98
CA THR A 235 5.92 -8.73 -19.95
C THR A 235 5.04 -8.61 -18.70
N SER A 236 4.35 -7.48 -18.53
CA SER A 236 3.27 -7.34 -17.55
C SER A 236 2.09 -8.29 -17.80
N SER A 237 1.97 -8.89 -18.99
CA SER A 237 0.89 -9.81 -19.34
C SER A 237 1.04 -11.13 -18.58
N ALA A 238 0.19 -11.31 -17.58
CA ALA A 238 0.23 -12.43 -16.65
C ALA A 238 -0.75 -13.55 -17.04
N PHE A 239 -0.27 -14.80 -16.97
CA PHE A 239 -1.03 -16.00 -17.23
C PHE A 239 -0.87 -16.98 -16.08
N MET A 240 -1.97 -17.62 -15.68
CA MET A 240 -1.95 -18.59 -14.58
C MET A 240 -1.76 -20.02 -15.08
N PHE A 241 -0.80 -20.73 -14.50
CA PHE A 241 -0.52 -22.13 -14.81
C PHE A 241 -0.43 -22.98 -13.55
N CYS A 242 -0.86 -24.23 -13.64
CA CYS A 242 -0.69 -25.23 -12.60
C CYS A 242 0.64 -25.98 -12.75
N LEU A 243 1.73 -25.23 -12.84
CA LEU A 243 3.10 -25.74 -13.01
C LEU A 243 4.03 -25.04 -12.02
N GLY A 244 5.04 -25.75 -11.51
CA GLY A 244 6.00 -25.19 -10.54
C GLY A 244 7.18 -24.48 -11.20
N SER A 245 7.25 -24.50 -12.52
CA SER A 245 8.24 -23.81 -13.33
C SER A 245 7.58 -23.24 -14.58
N ALA A 246 8.06 -22.08 -15.01
CA ALA A 246 7.53 -21.39 -16.18
C ALA A 246 7.58 -22.31 -17.43
N PRO A 247 6.45 -22.47 -18.16
CA PRO A 247 6.43 -23.19 -19.43
C PRO A 247 7.21 -22.44 -20.52
N ALA A 248 7.57 -23.12 -21.61
CA ALA A 248 8.28 -22.48 -22.72
C ALA A 248 7.46 -21.33 -23.31
N GLY A 249 8.09 -20.17 -23.51
CA GLY A 249 7.43 -18.93 -23.93
C GLY A 249 6.90 -18.08 -22.77
N TYR A 250 7.24 -18.43 -21.53
CA TYR A 250 6.84 -17.69 -20.34
C TYR A 250 7.99 -17.60 -19.33
N SER A 251 8.02 -16.52 -18.54
CA SER A 251 8.94 -16.29 -17.44
C SER A 251 8.21 -16.07 -16.10
N ALA A 252 8.90 -16.31 -14.98
CA ALA A 252 8.41 -15.92 -13.66
C ALA A 252 8.73 -14.45 -13.32
N ASP A 253 9.56 -13.80 -14.13
CA ASP A 253 9.96 -12.41 -13.99
C ASP A 253 9.12 -11.56 -14.93
N SER A 254 8.57 -10.45 -14.44
CA SER A 254 7.63 -9.57 -15.18
C SER A 254 8.28 -8.27 -15.65
N THR A 255 9.61 -8.21 -15.70
CA THR A 255 10.34 -6.94 -15.91
C THR A 255 10.70 -6.66 -17.36
N ASP A 256 10.34 -7.54 -18.30
CA ASP A 256 10.66 -7.34 -19.70
C ASP A 256 9.84 -6.20 -20.29
N CYS A 257 10.56 -5.20 -20.75
CA CYS A 257 10.00 -3.99 -21.29
C CYS A 257 10.06 -3.96 -22.83
N ASN A 258 10.71 -4.95 -23.45
CA ASN A 258 10.65 -5.22 -24.89
C ASN A 258 10.79 -6.73 -25.18
N ASP A 259 9.68 -7.44 -25.02
CA ASP A 259 9.51 -8.89 -25.21
C ASP A 259 9.73 -9.40 -26.66
N SER A 260 10.12 -8.51 -27.57
CA SER A 260 10.48 -8.86 -28.94
C SER A 260 11.98 -8.85 -29.20
N ASP A 261 12.79 -8.40 -28.23
CA ASP A 261 14.23 -8.26 -28.33
C ASP A 261 14.96 -8.70 -27.05
N ALA A 262 15.44 -9.95 -27.07
CA ALA A 262 16.14 -10.64 -25.98
C ALA A 262 17.41 -9.96 -25.43
N ALA A 263 17.79 -8.81 -26.00
CA ALA A 263 18.87 -7.97 -25.49
C ALA A 263 18.36 -6.83 -24.57
N VAL A 264 17.04 -6.62 -24.46
CA VAL A 264 16.43 -5.41 -23.91
C VAL A 264 15.29 -5.71 -22.92
N HIS A 265 15.64 -6.32 -21.80
CA HIS A 265 14.68 -6.64 -20.74
C HIS A 265 14.53 -5.53 -19.66
N ALA A 266 15.18 -4.39 -19.81
CA ALA A 266 15.15 -3.32 -18.79
C ALA A 266 15.22 -1.93 -19.42
N LEU A 267 14.60 -0.96 -18.77
CA LEU A 267 14.66 0.44 -19.16
C LEU A 267 16.10 0.95 -19.20
N VAL A 268 16.52 1.48 -20.35
CA VAL A 268 17.82 2.11 -20.57
C VAL A 268 17.65 3.62 -20.47
N ALA A 269 18.42 4.25 -19.58
CA ALA A 269 18.42 5.70 -19.43
C ALA A 269 19.30 6.37 -20.49
N TYR A 270 18.75 7.39 -21.15
CA TYR A 270 19.44 8.30 -22.04
C TYR A 270 19.30 9.73 -21.56
N PHE A 271 20.18 10.62 -22.02
CA PHE A 271 20.21 12.03 -21.66
C PHE A 271 19.47 12.82 -22.72
N VAL A 272 18.61 13.75 -22.32
CA VAL A 272 17.92 14.67 -23.25
C VAL A 272 18.98 15.44 -24.03
N ASP A 273 18.84 15.47 -25.35
CA ASP A 273 19.70 16.17 -26.32
C ASP A 273 18.80 17.13 -27.09
N ALA A 274 18.55 18.31 -26.49
CA ALA A 274 17.51 19.23 -26.97
C ALA A 274 17.93 20.03 -28.21
N ASP A 275 19.23 20.19 -28.45
CA ASP A 275 19.78 20.87 -29.62
C ASP A 275 20.25 19.93 -30.75
N ASN A 276 20.15 18.61 -30.53
CA ASN A 276 20.44 17.53 -31.46
C ASN A 276 21.91 17.49 -31.93
N ASP A 277 22.86 17.82 -31.07
CA ASP A 277 24.29 17.80 -31.40
C ASP A 277 25.00 16.47 -31.05
N GLY A 278 24.26 15.56 -30.39
CA GLY A 278 24.74 14.24 -29.98
C GLY A 278 25.29 14.19 -28.56
N TYR A 279 25.16 15.25 -27.78
CA TYR A 279 25.48 15.34 -26.36
C TYR A 279 24.22 15.74 -25.60
N GLY A 280 23.91 15.02 -24.53
CA GLY A 280 22.76 15.32 -23.68
C GLY A 280 23.16 15.82 -22.30
N HIS A 281 22.21 16.45 -21.63
CA HIS A 281 22.42 17.07 -20.33
C HIS A 281 22.47 16.05 -19.18
N ALA A 282 23.47 16.14 -18.31
CA ALA A 282 23.75 15.14 -17.27
C ALA A 282 22.62 14.86 -16.27
N THR A 283 21.73 15.84 -16.04
CA THR A 283 20.63 15.73 -15.07
C THR A 283 19.26 15.57 -15.72
N SER A 284 19.18 15.62 -17.05
CA SER A 284 17.92 15.52 -17.79
C SER A 284 17.90 14.18 -18.49
N THR A 285 17.13 13.22 -17.97
CA THR A 285 17.13 11.84 -18.46
C THR A 285 15.75 11.36 -18.88
N GLY A 286 15.69 10.52 -19.90
CA GLY A 286 14.52 9.72 -20.26
C GLY A 286 14.88 8.23 -20.31
N SER A 287 13.97 7.38 -19.87
CA SER A 287 14.15 5.93 -19.82
C SER A 287 13.33 5.25 -20.90
N PHE A 288 13.95 4.35 -21.67
CA PHE A 288 13.31 3.73 -22.84
C PHE A 288 13.66 2.25 -22.95
N CYS A 289 12.75 1.48 -23.54
CA CYS A 289 12.93 0.06 -23.86
C CYS A 289 13.67 -0.13 -25.19
N SER A 290 14.87 0.44 -25.29
CA SER A 290 15.71 0.31 -26.47
C SER A 290 17.19 0.46 -26.13
N LEU A 291 18.05 -0.30 -26.81
CA LEU A 291 19.51 -0.13 -26.78
C LEU A 291 20.03 0.95 -27.73
N THR A 292 19.13 1.58 -28.50
CA THR A 292 19.47 2.73 -29.34
C THR A 292 18.77 3.97 -28.78
N ALA A 293 19.51 5.06 -28.63
CA ALA A 293 18.94 6.32 -28.15
C ALA A 293 17.83 6.80 -29.12
N PRO A 294 16.61 7.07 -28.63
CA PRO A 294 15.55 7.68 -29.43
C PRO A 294 15.92 9.09 -29.91
N ALA A 295 15.20 9.60 -30.91
CA ALA A 295 15.41 10.97 -31.39
C ALA A 295 15.18 11.99 -30.26
N GLY A 296 16.10 12.96 -30.12
CA GLY A 296 16.10 13.94 -29.02
C GLY A 296 16.79 13.44 -27.74
N TYR A 297 17.47 12.29 -27.79
CA TYR A 297 18.24 11.75 -26.68
C TYR A 297 19.63 11.28 -27.13
N SER A 298 20.60 11.33 -26.22
CA SER A 298 21.97 10.87 -26.42
C SER A 298 22.41 9.90 -25.34
N THR A 299 23.31 8.99 -25.71
CA THR A 299 24.07 8.15 -24.75
C THR A 299 25.16 8.92 -23.99
N ASN A 300 25.48 10.13 -24.44
CA ASN A 300 26.57 10.93 -23.91
C ASN A 300 26.00 12.05 -23.03
N ASN A 301 26.48 12.18 -21.81
CA ASN A 301 25.94 13.09 -20.79
C ASN A 301 26.81 14.32 -20.53
N THR A 302 27.68 14.66 -21.48
CA THR A 302 28.65 15.73 -21.27
C THR A 302 28.14 17.10 -21.69
N ASP A 303 26.90 17.22 -22.17
CA ASP A 303 26.35 18.52 -22.50
C ASP A 303 26.09 19.35 -21.24
N CYS A 304 26.59 20.57 -21.26
CA CYS A 304 26.50 21.49 -20.13
C CYS A 304 25.67 22.74 -20.45
N ASP A 305 25.21 22.90 -21.70
CA ASP A 305 24.21 23.85 -22.15
C ASP A 305 23.41 23.27 -23.33
N ASP A 306 22.42 22.43 -23.00
CA ASP A 306 21.59 21.60 -23.91
C ASP A 306 20.72 22.42 -24.89
N ALA A 307 20.77 23.75 -24.80
CA ALA A 307 20.07 24.66 -25.70
C ALA A 307 20.97 25.18 -26.83
N VAL A 308 22.28 24.88 -26.82
CA VAL A 308 23.27 25.51 -27.71
C VAL A 308 24.27 24.49 -28.29
N ALA A 309 23.96 24.04 -29.51
CA ALA A 309 24.76 23.04 -30.21
C ALA A 309 26.25 23.41 -30.27
N GLY A 310 27.10 22.51 -29.76
CA GLY A 310 28.56 22.62 -29.74
C GLY A 310 29.17 23.09 -28.40
N ILE A 311 28.40 23.27 -27.33
CA ILE A 311 28.89 23.58 -25.97
C ILE A 311 28.75 22.36 -25.04
N HIS A 312 29.51 21.32 -25.33
CA HIS A 312 29.51 20.08 -24.55
C HIS A 312 30.53 20.07 -23.38
N ALA A 313 31.07 21.22 -22.96
CA ALA A 313 31.99 21.31 -21.82
C ALA A 313 32.13 22.76 -21.31
N PRO A 314 32.31 22.97 -19.98
CA PRO A 314 32.57 24.30 -19.44
C PRO A 314 33.82 24.94 -20.03
N LEU A 315 33.70 26.15 -20.54
CA LEU A 315 34.81 26.95 -21.07
C LEU A 315 35.46 27.78 -19.95
N PRO A 316 36.81 27.90 -19.92
CA PRO A 316 37.49 28.66 -18.88
C PRO A 316 37.44 30.17 -19.14
N TYR A 317 37.13 30.93 -18.08
CA TYR A 317 37.16 32.38 -18.04
C TYR A 317 37.96 32.87 -16.83
N PHE A 318 38.52 34.07 -16.93
CA PHE A 318 39.40 34.67 -15.93
C PHE A 318 38.62 35.68 -15.07
N THR A 319 38.78 35.65 -13.75
CA THR A 319 38.13 36.64 -12.85
C THR A 319 38.55 38.05 -13.26
N ASP A 320 37.58 38.96 -13.40
CA ASP A 320 37.74 40.38 -13.76
C ASP A 320 37.02 41.22 -12.69
N SER A 321 37.68 41.41 -11.55
CA SER A 321 37.06 41.98 -10.34
C SER A 321 36.92 43.50 -10.38
N ASP A 322 37.69 44.18 -11.23
CA ASP A 322 37.65 45.63 -11.42
C ASP A 322 36.96 46.08 -12.73
N ASN A 323 36.52 45.12 -13.54
CA ASN A 323 35.70 45.28 -14.74
C ASN A 323 36.37 46.06 -15.88
N ASP A 324 37.69 45.94 -16.04
CA ASP A 324 38.44 46.60 -17.11
C ASP A 324 38.54 45.78 -18.41
N GLY A 325 38.08 44.53 -18.38
CA GLY A 325 38.08 43.59 -19.50
C GLY A 325 39.33 42.73 -19.61
N TYR A 326 40.26 42.82 -18.68
CA TYR A 326 41.35 41.87 -18.46
C TYR A 326 41.07 41.13 -17.14
N GLY A 327 41.27 39.82 -17.15
CA GLY A 327 41.12 39.01 -15.95
C GLY A 327 42.45 38.51 -15.43
N ALA A 328 42.47 38.16 -14.15
CA ALA A 328 43.59 37.57 -13.45
C ALA A 328 43.96 36.17 -13.99
N THR A 329 44.97 35.53 -13.41
CA THR A 329 45.29 34.13 -13.75
C THR A 329 44.33 33.10 -13.13
N THR A 330 43.42 33.53 -12.24
CA THR A 330 42.42 32.66 -11.62
C THR A 330 41.30 32.37 -12.59
N THR A 331 41.06 31.09 -12.83
CA THR A 331 40.07 30.60 -13.81
C THR A 331 38.83 30.03 -13.13
N SER A 332 37.66 30.42 -13.62
CA SER A 332 36.38 29.76 -13.38
C SER A 332 35.82 29.25 -14.71
N SER A 333 35.15 28.10 -14.72
CA SER A 333 34.62 27.52 -15.96
C SER A 333 33.10 27.67 -16.01
N PHE A 334 32.58 28.03 -17.18
CA PHE A 334 31.16 28.28 -17.41
C PHE A 334 30.70 27.66 -18.73
N CYS A 335 29.45 27.21 -18.78
CA CYS A 335 28.80 26.71 -19.99
C CYS A 335 28.21 27.88 -20.77
N SER A 336 29.09 28.65 -21.42
CA SER A 336 28.69 29.78 -22.26
C SER A 336 29.82 30.15 -23.22
N LEU A 337 29.47 30.60 -24.43
CA LEU A 337 30.40 31.19 -25.41
C LEU A 337 30.79 32.64 -25.08
N THR A 338 30.10 33.28 -24.15
CA THR A 338 30.37 34.66 -23.73
C THR A 338 30.77 34.71 -22.26
N ALA A 339 31.80 35.50 -21.95
CA ALA A 339 32.25 35.68 -20.58
C ALA A 339 31.11 36.27 -19.72
N PRO A 340 30.72 35.63 -18.60
CA PRO A 340 29.77 36.18 -17.66
C PRO A 340 30.28 37.49 -17.02
N ALA A 341 29.37 38.29 -16.46
CA ALA A 341 29.76 39.53 -15.78
C ALA A 341 30.72 39.24 -14.62
N GLY A 342 31.80 40.03 -14.52
CA GLY A 342 32.89 39.81 -13.56
C GLY A 342 33.95 38.80 -14.04
N PHE A 343 33.90 38.39 -15.31
CA PHE A 343 34.90 37.54 -15.93
C PHE A 343 35.33 38.06 -17.31
N SER A 344 36.55 37.73 -17.72
CA SER A 344 37.13 38.06 -19.01
C SER A 344 37.66 36.81 -19.73
N THR A 345 37.76 36.90 -21.06
CA THR A 345 38.46 35.90 -21.90
C THR A 345 39.97 36.12 -21.95
N ASN A 346 40.47 37.21 -21.37
CA ASN A 346 41.86 37.65 -21.48
C ASN A 346 42.54 37.61 -20.12
N SER A 347 43.57 36.77 -19.95
CA SER A 347 44.22 36.50 -18.66
C SER A 347 45.38 37.43 -18.30
N ASN A 348 45.45 38.63 -18.87
CA ASN A 348 46.65 39.48 -18.77
C ASN A 348 46.62 40.46 -17.61
N ASP A 349 45.57 40.47 -16.78
CA ASP A 349 45.53 41.37 -15.64
C ASP A 349 46.52 40.95 -14.56
N CYS A 350 47.36 41.90 -14.19
CA CYS A 350 48.41 41.70 -13.22
C CYS A 350 48.09 42.35 -11.87
N ASN A 351 47.00 43.13 -11.77
CA ASN A 351 46.38 43.59 -10.53
C ASN A 351 44.85 43.76 -10.69
N ASP A 352 44.13 42.65 -10.54
CA ASP A 352 42.66 42.50 -10.68
C ASP A 352 41.79 43.34 -9.71
N ALA A 353 42.40 44.15 -8.86
CA ALA A 353 41.69 45.04 -7.95
C ALA A 353 41.81 46.53 -8.35
N ASP A 354 42.45 46.83 -9.47
CA ASP A 354 42.76 48.19 -9.93
C ASP A 354 42.67 48.32 -11.45
N ALA A 355 41.51 48.74 -11.93
CA ALA A 355 41.17 48.91 -13.36
C ALA A 355 42.08 49.90 -14.12
N THR A 356 43.04 50.54 -13.43
CA THR A 356 44.04 51.41 -14.05
C THR A 356 45.34 50.67 -14.41
N VAL A 357 45.51 49.39 -14.02
CA VAL A 357 46.76 48.63 -14.15
C VAL A 357 46.58 47.22 -14.72
N ALA A 358 46.03 47.12 -15.94
CA ALA A 358 45.95 45.84 -16.67
C ALA A 358 47.31 45.24 -17.08
N ILE A 359 48.38 46.04 -17.19
CA ILE A 359 49.72 45.56 -17.62
C ILE A 359 50.84 46.11 -16.73
N ARG A 360 51.96 45.37 -16.66
CA ARG A 360 53.11 45.74 -15.85
C ARG A 360 53.75 47.08 -16.28
N ASN A 361 53.80 48.03 -15.35
CA ASN A 361 54.49 49.32 -15.47
C ASN A 361 55.99 49.20 -15.21
N ARG A 362 56.80 50.07 -15.82
CA ARG A 362 58.27 50.10 -15.65
C ARG A 362 58.69 51.19 -14.67
N PHE A 363 59.49 50.82 -13.66
CA PHE A 363 60.13 51.75 -12.73
C PHE A 363 61.65 51.52 -12.71
N TYR A 364 62.40 52.57 -12.37
CA TYR A 364 63.86 52.60 -12.39
C TYR A 364 64.42 52.39 -10.98
N PHE A 365 65.52 51.65 -10.83
CA PHE A 365 66.16 51.45 -9.52
C PHE A 365 66.60 52.79 -8.96
N ASP A 366 66.24 53.04 -7.70
CA ASP A 366 66.58 54.23 -6.92
C ASP A 366 67.27 53.71 -5.65
N VAL A 367 68.59 53.50 -5.76
CA VAL A 367 69.38 52.73 -4.78
C VAL A 367 69.62 53.54 -3.50
N ASP A 368 69.70 54.86 -3.61
CA ASP A 368 69.90 55.76 -2.49
C ASP A 368 68.60 56.42 -1.97
N MET A 369 67.47 56.13 -2.63
CA MET A 369 66.09 56.47 -2.25
C MET A 369 65.78 57.96 -2.23
N ASP A 370 66.34 58.72 -3.17
CA ASP A 370 66.13 60.16 -3.26
C ASP A 370 65.01 60.60 -4.21
N GLY A 371 64.37 59.64 -4.88
CA GLY A 371 63.27 59.85 -5.81
C GLY A 371 63.70 59.97 -7.26
N TYR A 372 64.99 59.88 -7.59
CA TYR A 372 65.50 59.76 -8.96
C TYR A 372 66.22 58.43 -9.12
N GLY A 373 65.88 57.67 -10.17
CA GLY A 373 66.51 56.39 -10.42
C GLY A 373 67.62 56.46 -11.46
N SER A 374 68.41 55.40 -11.52
CA SER A 374 69.35 55.17 -12.62
C SER A 374 68.65 54.69 -13.91
N THR A 375 69.44 54.34 -14.92
CA THR A 375 68.93 53.76 -16.17
C THR A 375 68.51 52.29 -16.05
N SER A 376 68.78 51.64 -14.92
CA SER A 376 68.36 50.25 -14.65
C SER A 376 66.88 50.22 -14.24
N SER A 377 66.11 49.23 -14.70
CA SER A 377 64.65 49.20 -14.45
C SER A 377 64.08 47.80 -14.21
N ALA A 378 62.96 47.72 -13.49
CA ALA A 378 62.14 46.51 -13.32
C ALA A 378 60.66 46.79 -13.65
N LEU A 379 59.87 45.72 -13.81
CA LEU A 379 58.44 45.77 -14.16
C LEU A 379 57.59 45.38 -12.94
N PHE A 380 56.52 46.13 -12.67
CA PHE A 380 55.63 45.96 -11.52
C PHE A 380 54.15 46.09 -11.90
N CYS A 381 53.29 45.45 -11.11
CA CYS A 381 51.83 45.55 -11.20
C CYS A 381 51.31 46.65 -10.27
N LEU A 382 51.85 47.86 -10.42
CA LEU A 382 51.51 49.00 -9.59
C LEU A 382 51.39 50.24 -10.48
N ALA A 383 50.40 51.10 -10.17
CA ALA A 383 50.26 52.40 -10.82
C ALA A 383 51.41 53.36 -10.42
N THR A 384 51.96 53.18 -9.22
CA THR A 384 53.01 54.03 -8.62
C THR A 384 54.27 53.21 -8.27
N PRO A 385 55.47 53.81 -8.29
CA PRO A 385 56.71 53.10 -8.00
C PRO A 385 56.77 52.61 -6.54
N PRO A 386 57.20 51.36 -6.29
CA PRO A 386 57.45 50.86 -4.94
C PRO A 386 58.75 51.41 -4.36
N THR A 387 58.94 51.29 -3.04
CA THR A 387 60.15 51.76 -2.34
C THR A 387 61.44 51.22 -2.98
N GLY A 388 62.41 52.10 -3.21
CA GLY A 388 63.66 51.79 -3.91
C GLY A 388 63.56 51.85 -5.45
N TYR A 389 62.45 52.40 -5.98
CA TYR A 389 62.29 52.68 -7.39
C TYR A 389 61.72 54.08 -7.64
N SER A 390 62.03 54.64 -8.81
CA SER A 390 61.54 55.93 -9.28
C SER A 390 60.88 55.83 -10.65
N THR A 391 60.01 56.79 -10.97
CA THR A 391 59.51 57.00 -12.34
C THR A 391 60.48 57.78 -13.21
N PHE A 392 61.46 58.46 -12.59
CA PHE A 392 62.50 59.23 -13.26
C PHE A 392 63.79 58.41 -13.35
N ASN A 393 64.50 58.51 -14.47
CA ASN A 393 65.74 57.79 -14.75
C ASN A 393 66.95 58.74 -14.90
N THR A 394 66.90 59.87 -14.20
CA THR A 394 67.77 61.03 -14.43
C THR A 394 68.82 61.22 -13.35
N ASP A 395 69.00 60.25 -12.44
CA ASP A 395 70.04 60.35 -11.43
C ASP A 395 71.44 60.22 -12.06
N CYS A 396 72.30 61.21 -11.81
CA CYS A 396 73.67 61.20 -12.29
C CYS A 396 74.62 60.39 -11.39
N ASN A 397 74.23 60.06 -10.16
CA ASN A 397 74.90 59.13 -9.25
C ASN A 397 73.96 58.49 -8.21
N ASP A 398 73.19 57.51 -8.67
CA ASP A 398 72.21 56.65 -7.94
C ASP A 398 72.74 55.90 -6.70
N ALA A 399 74.02 56.07 -6.34
CA ALA A 399 74.58 55.51 -5.11
C ALA A 399 74.72 56.55 -3.99
N VAL A 400 74.36 57.81 -4.24
CA VAL A 400 74.58 58.95 -3.35
C VAL A 400 73.40 59.92 -3.42
N SER A 401 72.47 59.81 -2.46
CA SER A 401 71.20 60.56 -2.40
C SER A 401 71.30 62.09 -2.28
N THR A 402 72.52 62.60 -2.28
CA THR A 402 72.82 64.04 -2.26
C THR A 402 73.27 64.53 -3.63
N ILE A 403 73.28 63.66 -4.65
CA ILE A 403 73.72 63.96 -6.02
C ILE A 403 72.62 63.54 -6.99
N ASN A 404 71.60 64.39 -7.15
CA ASN A 404 70.46 64.16 -8.03
C ASN A 404 69.89 65.50 -8.51
N PRO A 405 69.04 65.53 -9.55
CA PRO A 405 68.49 66.78 -10.09
C PRO A 405 67.78 67.71 -9.08
N GLY A 406 67.35 67.20 -7.92
CA GLY A 406 66.71 67.95 -6.84
C GLY A 406 67.61 68.27 -5.63
N ALA A 407 68.86 67.82 -5.59
CA ALA A 407 69.68 67.93 -4.38
C ALA A 407 70.24 69.35 -4.15
N PRO A 408 70.40 69.78 -2.89
CA PRO A 408 71.08 71.03 -2.56
C PRO A 408 72.62 70.86 -2.51
N GLU A 409 73.35 71.94 -2.76
CA GLU A 409 74.83 71.98 -2.67
C GLU A 409 75.34 71.76 -1.22
N LEU A 410 76.56 71.24 -1.03
CA LEU A 410 77.19 71.05 0.29
C LEU A 410 78.52 71.84 0.42
N CYS A 411 78.90 72.24 1.65
CA CYS A 411 80.17 72.94 1.96
C CYS A 411 81.40 72.01 1.94
N SER A 412 81.19 70.72 2.20
CA SER A 412 82.22 69.72 2.50
C SER A 412 82.86 69.11 1.24
N ASN A 413 82.23 69.26 0.08
CA ASN A 413 82.61 68.59 -1.18
C ASN A 413 82.73 69.58 -2.36
N VAL A 414 83.33 70.75 -2.11
CA VAL A 414 83.58 71.81 -3.11
C VAL A 414 84.09 71.24 -4.44
N GLY A 415 83.33 71.44 -5.53
CA GLY A 415 83.67 70.96 -6.88
C GLY A 415 82.87 69.75 -7.37
N VAL A 416 81.87 69.29 -6.62
CA VAL A 416 80.87 68.29 -7.03
C VAL A 416 79.58 68.99 -7.45
N ASP A 417 78.95 68.53 -8.53
CA ASP A 417 77.64 69.02 -9.00
C ASP A 417 76.53 68.21 -8.34
N ASN A 418 76.10 68.66 -7.16
CA ASN A 418 75.12 67.94 -6.35
C ASN A 418 73.72 67.94 -6.96
N ASN A 419 73.38 68.92 -7.80
CA ASN A 419 72.05 69.01 -8.40
C ASN A 419 72.00 68.52 -9.87
N CYS A 420 73.05 67.85 -10.35
CA CYS A 420 73.18 67.34 -11.73
C CYS A 420 72.84 68.38 -12.82
N ASN A 421 72.99 69.68 -12.56
CA ASN A 421 72.58 70.74 -13.49
C ASN A 421 73.68 71.10 -14.51
N GLY A 422 74.86 70.49 -14.36
CA GLY A 422 76.05 70.70 -15.16
C GLY A 422 77.04 71.73 -14.59
N ASN A 423 76.86 72.25 -13.37
CA ASN A 423 77.67 73.33 -12.79
C ASN A 423 78.16 73.05 -11.36
N ALA A 424 79.29 72.36 -11.23
CA ALA A 424 79.91 71.97 -9.97
C ALA A 424 80.55 73.10 -9.09
N SER A 425 80.30 74.39 -9.38
CA SER A 425 81.05 75.53 -8.77
C SER A 425 80.23 76.47 -7.89
N GLU A 426 78.99 76.14 -7.52
CA GLU A 426 78.07 77.02 -6.77
C GLU A 426 78.10 76.77 -5.25
N ILE A 427 79.01 77.38 -4.49
CA ILE A 427 78.87 77.41 -3.01
C ILE A 427 77.85 78.50 -2.64
N ALA A 428 76.55 78.19 -2.66
CA ALA A 428 75.48 79.11 -2.31
C ALA A 428 75.11 79.08 -0.81
N ALA A 429 74.43 80.13 -0.33
CA ALA A 429 74.00 80.39 1.05
C ALA A 429 73.17 79.27 1.76
N ASN A 430 72.82 78.21 1.02
CA ASN A 430 71.86 77.18 1.40
C ASN A 430 72.49 75.78 1.61
N ALA A 431 73.81 75.72 1.79
CA ALA A 431 74.50 74.43 1.94
C ALA A 431 73.99 73.61 3.13
N ALA A 432 73.70 72.32 2.88
CA ALA A 432 72.97 71.47 3.84
C ALA A 432 73.83 70.86 4.97
N ASP A 433 75.15 70.85 4.84
CA ASP A 433 76.11 70.22 5.77
C ASP A 433 76.68 71.17 6.85
N LYS A 434 75.89 72.15 7.25
CA LYS A 434 76.17 72.94 8.46
C LYS A 434 76.05 72.00 9.69
N VAL A 435 77.03 72.01 10.60
CA VAL A 435 77.05 71.16 11.80
C VAL A 435 76.30 71.78 12.97
N ALA A 436 75.62 70.91 13.71
CA ALA A 436 74.80 71.27 14.86
C ALA A 436 75.66 71.67 16.06
N PHE A 437 75.25 72.76 16.68
CA PHE A 437 75.67 73.19 18.01
C PHE A 437 74.47 72.96 18.93
N PHE A 438 74.68 72.42 20.13
CA PHE A 438 73.63 71.99 21.06
C PHE A 438 73.42 73.00 22.19
N THR A 439 72.18 73.28 22.52
CA THR A 439 71.83 74.23 23.57
C THR A 439 72.20 73.65 24.96
N ASP A 440 72.76 74.50 25.82
CA ASP A 440 73.09 74.24 27.23
C ASP A 440 72.61 75.50 27.96
N ALA A 441 71.29 75.61 28.10
CA ALA A 441 70.60 76.85 28.46
C ALA A 441 70.64 77.11 29.97
N ASP A 442 70.57 76.06 30.78
CA ASP A 442 70.62 76.14 32.23
C ASP A 442 72.04 76.00 32.82
N GLY A 443 73.01 75.60 31.99
CA GLY A 443 74.43 75.63 32.31
C GLY A 443 74.91 74.47 33.17
N ASP A 444 74.12 73.41 33.30
CA ASP A 444 74.43 72.26 34.15
C ASP A 444 75.38 71.24 33.50
N THR A 445 75.77 71.50 32.25
CA THR A 445 76.66 70.71 31.39
C THR A 445 76.04 69.50 30.72
N TYR A 446 74.81 69.17 31.06
CA TYR A 446 73.95 68.35 30.22
C TYR A 446 73.35 69.24 29.12
N THR A 447 73.23 68.72 27.90
CA THR A 447 72.83 69.52 26.72
C THR A 447 71.57 68.93 26.13
N LEU A 448 70.64 69.77 25.69
CA LEU A 448 69.50 69.33 24.90
C LEU A 448 69.97 68.77 23.56
N GLY A 449 69.35 67.70 23.08
CA GLY A 449 69.68 67.11 21.77
C GLY A 449 69.40 68.00 20.55
N THR A 450 68.94 69.26 20.73
CA THR A 450 68.58 70.20 19.64
C THR A 450 69.39 71.50 19.70
N GLY A 451 69.60 72.15 18.54
CA GLY A 451 70.23 73.46 18.45
C GLY A 451 70.39 73.97 17.00
N ALA A 452 71.42 74.78 16.71
CA ALA A 452 71.56 75.53 15.44
C ALA A 452 72.76 75.08 14.60
N ASN A 453 72.64 75.17 13.26
CA ASN A 453 73.63 74.63 12.33
C ASN A 453 74.53 75.72 11.75
N PHE A 454 75.85 75.55 11.88
CA PHE A 454 76.87 76.45 11.32
C PHE A 454 77.91 75.67 10.51
N CYS A 455 78.61 76.31 9.57
CA CYS A 455 79.72 75.64 8.89
C CYS A 455 80.77 75.17 9.90
N PRO A 456 81.31 73.95 9.79
CA PRO A 456 82.31 73.42 10.71
C PRO A 456 83.46 74.40 10.95
N GLY A 457 83.81 74.66 12.23
CA GLY A 457 84.93 75.52 12.62
C GLY A 457 84.60 76.93 13.12
N THR A 458 83.31 77.29 13.28
CA THR A 458 82.86 78.57 13.85
C THR A 458 82.59 78.50 15.37
N THR A 459 82.85 79.56 16.14
CA THR A 459 82.55 79.63 17.60
C THR A 459 81.30 80.46 17.89
N ASN A 460 80.32 79.88 18.63
CA ASN A 460 79.02 80.51 18.94
C ASN A 460 78.65 80.35 20.45
N ALA A 461 78.19 81.42 21.12
CA ALA A 461 77.90 81.44 22.56
C ALA A 461 76.50 80.90 22.91
N GLY A 462 76.36 80.20 24.05
CA GLY A 462 75.10 79.55 24.46
C GLY A 462 74.87 78.16 23.86
N TYR A 463 75.88 77.63 23.17
CA TYR A 463 75.85 76.31 22.57
C TYR A 463 77.16 75.55 22.79
N ARG A 464 77.09 74.22 22.84
CA ARG A 464 78.21 73.29 22.90
C ARG A 464 78.34 72.52 21.60
N SER A 465 79.57 72.12 21.26
CA SER A 465 79.86 71.32 20.06
C SER A 465 79.70 69.80 20.30
N ALA A 466 79.20 69.38 21.47
CA ALA A 466 79.06 67.98 21.85
C ALA A 466 77.84 67.79 22.74
N VAL A 467 77.16 66.65 22.54
CA VAL A 467 76.02 66.22 23.34
C VAL A 467 76.52 65.58 24.65
N SER A 468 75.83 65.82 25.76
CA SER A 468 76.09 65.22 27.06
C SER A 468 75.67 63.74 27.15
N SER A 469 76.17 63.01 28.18
CA SER A 469 75.77 61.63 28.46
C SER A 469 75.53 61.41 29.96
N PRO A 470 74.29 61.18 30.41
CA PRO A 470 73.05 61.14 29.63
C PRO A 470 72.73 62.48 28.93
N VAL A 471 71.91 62.45 27.88
CA VAL A 471 71.39 63.66 27.25
C VAL A 471 70.46 64.34 28.24
N ASP A 472 70.53 65.67 28.36
CA ASP A 472 69.58 66.36 29.22
C ASP A 472 68.18 66.20 28.65
N CYS A 473 67.31 65.59 29.43
CA CYS A 473 65.93 65.40 29.02
C CYS A 473 65.07 66.63 29.39
N ASP A 474 65.60 67.59 30.16
CA ASP A 474 65.01 68.91 30.45
C ASP A 474 66.06 70.01 30.70
N ASP A 475 66.54 70.62 29.61
CA ASP A 475 67.53 71.73 29.55
C ASP A 475 67.02 73.07 30.13
N THR A 476 65.91 73.04 30.89
CA THR A 476 65.42 74.18 31.68
C THR A 476 65.46 73.91 33.20
N ARG A 477 65.69 72.65 33.60
CA ARG A 477 65.67 72.18 34.99
C ARG A 477 66.89 71.29 35.29
N ALA A 478 67.98 71.89 35.74
CA ALA A 478 69.21 71.23 36.23
C ALA A 478 69.08 70.07 37.25
N ASN A 479 67.87 69.77 37.77
CA ASN A 479 67.59 68.65 38.68
C ASN A 479 66.87 67.45 38.03
N VAL A 480 66.56 67.50 36.72
CA VAL A 480 65.88 66.43 35.97
C VAL A 480 66.64 66.15 34.69
N TYR A 481 67.61 65.23 34.77
CA TYR A 481 68.56 64.95 33.69
C TYR A 481 68.57 63.49 33.21
N ALA A 482 67.70 62.60 33.73
CA ALA A 482 67.65 61.18 33.39
C ALA A 482 66.22 60.60 33.40
N THR A 483 65.96 59.61 32.54
CA THR A 483 64.62 59.01 32.36
C THR A 483 64.34 57.81 33.29
N ILE A 484 63.07 57.55 33.60
CA ILE A 484 62.59 56.33 34.30
C ILE A 484 61.81 55.39 33.35
N SER A 485 61.81 54.07 33.60
CA SER A 485 61.05 53.07 32.81
C SER A 485 59.64 52.87 33.35
N VAL A 486 58.65 52.98 32.47
CA VAL A 486 57.21 52.80 32.70
C VAL A 486 56.61 51.97 31.56
N TYR A 487 55.39 51.45 31.72
CA TYR A 487 54.65 50.79 30.64
C TYR A 487 53.68 51.79 30.02
N VAL A 488 53.50 51.72 28.70
CA VAL A 488 52.47 52.53 28.00
C VAL A 488 51.11 52.12 28.55
N ASP A 489 50.27 53.12 28.85
CA ASP A 489 48.89 52.98 29.32
C ASP A 489 48.06 53.88 28.39
N GLY A 490 47.77 53.34 27.20
CA GLY A 490 47.21 54.06 26.06
C GLY A 490 45.74 54.41 26.24
N ASP A 491 45.01 53.62 27.03
CA ASP A 491 43.59 53.82 27.31
C ASP A 491 43.30 54.42 28.70
N GLY A 492 44.30 54.52 29.58
CA GLY A 492 44.23 55.20 30.85
C GLY A 492 43.59 54.37 31.98
N ASP A 493 43.52 53.05 31.87
CA ASP A 493 42.92 52.16 32.86
C ASP A 493 43.86 51.79 34.03
N LEU A 494 45.10 52.28 34.00
CA LEU A 494 46.19 52.04 34.95
C LEU A 494 46.83 50.65 34.86
N TYR A 495 46.52 49.85 33.84
CA TYR A 495 47.24 48.65 33.46
C TYR A 495 48.03 48.97 32.19
N GLY A 496 49.34 48.81 32.25
CA GLY A 496 50.17 49.06 31.09
C GLY A 496 50.37 47.80 30.27
N SER A 497 50.62 47.97 28.98
CA SER A 497 50.99 46.87 28.10
C SER A 497 52.39 46.35 28.37
N THR A 498 52.83 45.37 27.58
CA THR A 498 54.23 44.92 27.61
C THR A 498 55.22 45.94 27.03
N VAL A 499 54.74 47.04 26.44
CA VAL A 499 55.57 48.08 25.82
C VAL A 499 56.13 49.02 26.89
N THR A 500 57.46 49.00 27.04
CA THR A 500 58.17 49.89 27.97
C THR A 500 58.51 51.23 27.33
N ALA A 501 58.19 52.33 28.01
CA ALA A 501 58.57 53.71 27.65
C ALA A 501 59.49 54.34 28.71
N ALA A 502 60.31 55.30 28.29
CA ALA A 502 61.22 56.04 29.15
C ALA A 502 60.82 57.52 29.20
N ILE A 503 60.45 58.04 30.38
CA ILE A 503 59.97 59.43 30.54
C ILE A 503 60.92 60.27 31.39
N CYS A 504 61.05 61.57 31.06
CA CYS A 504 61.88 62.54 31.75
C CYS A 504 61.15 63.18 32.95
N GLU A 505 60.69 62.35 33.87
CA GLU A 505 59.98 62.78 35.07
C GLU A 505 60.38 61.90 36.27
N LEU A 506 60.05 62.35 37.47
CA LEU A 506 60.42 61.65 38.72
C LEU A 506 59.47 60.50 39.10
N ALA A 507 58.33 60.33 38.42
CA ALA A 507 57.34 59.26 38.63
C ALA A 507 56.45 59.05 37.40
N ALA A 508 55.70 57.93 37.34
CA ALA A 508 54.71 57.67 36.29
C ALA A 508 53.66 58.80 36.24
N THR A 509 53.35 59.26 35.04
CA THR A 509 52.42 60.37 34.74
C THR A 509 51.28 59.85 33.85
N PRO A 510 50.14 60.56 33.74
CA PRO A 510 49.01 60.11 32.93
C PRO A 510 49.42 59.69 31.51
N GLY A 511 49.00 58.51 31.07
CA GLY A 511 49.45 57.84 29.84
C GLY A 511 50.52 56.76 30.03
N TYR A 512 50.95 56.51 31.28
CA TYR A 512 51.89 55.45 31.61
C TYR A 512 51.56 54.75 32.94
N SER A 513 51.73 53.43 33.01
CA SER A 513 51.50 52.59 34.20
C SER A 513 52.78 51.92 34.73
N ALA A 514 52.75 51.52 36.01
CA ALA A 514 53.76 50.68 36.64
C ALA A 514 53.41 49.18 36.59
N ASN A 515 52.20 48.83 36.13
CA ASN A 515 51.70 47.47 35.96
C ASN A 515 51.78 47.07 34.47
N ASN A 516 52.05 45.80 34.16
CA ASN A 516 52.30 45.29 32.81
C ASN A 516 51.34 44.17 32.38
N THR A 517 50.16 44.08 32.99
CA THR A 517 49.21 42.97 32.75
C THR A 517 48.14 43.31 31.72
N ASP A 518 48.16 44.49 31.11
CA ASP A 518 47.18 44.83 30.10
C ASP A 518 47.46 44.08 28.79
N CYS A 519 46.46 43.33 28.34
CA CYS A 519 46.56 42.61 27.09
C CYS A 519 46.06 43.44 25.89
N ASN A 520 45.34 44.55 26.11
CA ASN A 520 44.83 45.45 25.06
C ASN A 520 44.88 46.93 25.50
N ASP A 521 46.04 47.54 25.27
CA ASP A 521 46.44 48.94 25.56
C ASP A 521 45.63 50.04 24.84
N SER A 522 44.51 49.66 24.23
CA SER A 522 43.62 50.55 23.49
C SER A 522 42.15 50.43 23.92
N ASP A 523 41.83 49.52 24.85
CA ASP A 523 40.48 49.27 25.36
C ASP A 523 40.50 49.11 26.89
N SER A 524 40.18 50.20 27.59
CA SER A 524 40.14 50.29 29.07
C SER A 524 39.19 49.31 29.77
N THR A 525 38.44 48.51 29.01
CA THR A 525 37.56 47.46 29.55
C THR A 525 38.19 46.07 29.52
N VAL A 526 39.38 45.89 28.92
CA VAL A 526 39.99 44.57 28.64
C VAL A 526 41.46 44.49 29.07
N ASN A 527 41.67 44.30 30.37
CA ASN A 527 43.02 44.07 30.94
C ASN A 527 43.34 42.58 31.23
N ALA A 528 42.51 41.64 30.79
CA ALA A 528 42.72 40.20 30.94
C ALA A 528 42.14 39.38 29.78
N LEU A 529 42.75 38.22 29.51
CA LEU A 529 42.28 37.29 28.46
C LEU A 529 40.87 36.77 28.75
N GLN A 530 39.98 36.89 27.76
CA GLN A 530 38.60 36.37 27.75
C GLN A 530 38.54 35.01 27.04
N THR A 531 37.58 34.15 27.42
CA THR A 531 37.37 32.84 26.78
C THR A 531 36.18 32.90 25.82
N TYR A 532 36.37 32.44 24.59
CA TYR A 532 35.32 32.28 23.59
C TYR A 532 35.32 30.85 23.03
N TYR A 533 34.18 30.39 22.53
CA TYR A 533 33.93 29.05 22.02
C TYR A 533 33.97 29.06 20.49
N VAL A 534 34.50 28.01 19.87
CA VAL A 534 34.61 27.91 18.40
C VAL A 534 33.22 27.83 17.79
N ASP A 535 32.91 28.77 16.91
CA ASP A 535 31.66 28.93 16.16
C ASP A 535 32.02 28.76 14.67
N SER A 536 31.88 27.53 14.16
CA SER A 536 32.41 27.15 12.84
C SER A 536 31.46 27.47 11.69
N ASP A 537 30.17 27.55 11.97
CA ASP A 537 29.09 27.78 11.01
C ASP A 537 28.50 29.20 11.07
N GLY A 538 28.90 30.00 12.06
CA GLY A 538 28.64 31.44 12.13
C GLY A 538 27.27 31.78 12.68
N ASP A 539 26.67 30.89 13.47
CA ASP A 539 25.28 31.00 13.92
C ASP A 539 25.12 31.68 15.29
N THR A 540 26.23 32.12 15.89
CA THR A 540 26.36 32.76 17.21
C THR A 540 26.32 31.82 18.41
N PHE A 541 26.28 30.50 18.21
CA PHE A 541 26.51 29.49 19.23
C PHE A 541 27.84 28.78 18.95
N GLY A 542 28.60 28.53 20.01
CA GLY A 542 29.90 27.87 19.91
C GLY A 542 29.84 26.47 20.48
N SER A 543 30.67 25.61 19.91
CA SER A 543 30.90 24.25 20.41
C SER A 543 31.56 24.24 21.80
N THR A 544 31.78 23.05 22.35
CA THR A 544 32.52 22.90 23.62
C THR A 544 34.02 23.24 23.52
N THR A 545 34.54 23.46 22.31
CA THR A 545 35.95 23.84 22.09
C THR A 545 36.13 25.33 22.33
N SER A 546 37.10 25.73 23.18
CA SER A 546 37.33 27.14 23.52
C SER A 546 38.78 27.61 23.34
N ALA A 547 38.95 28.91 23.13
CA ALA A 547 40.22 29.61 23.07
C ALA A 547 40.16 30.95 23.79
N THR A 548 41.31 31.49 24.18
CA THR A 548 41.39 32.76 24.91
C THR A 548 41.96 33.90 24.06
N PHE A 549 41.33 35.07 24.16
CA PHE A 549 41.66 36.25 23.36
C PHE A 549 41.69 37.51 24.22
N CYS A 550 42.49 38.49 23.81
CA CYS A 550 42.41 39.82 24.39
C CYS A 550 41.45 40.72 23.60
N SER A 551 40.16 40.52 23.79
CA SER A 551 39.10 41.30 23.15
C SER A 551 37.84 41.29 24.02
N SER A 552 37.11 42.40 24.06
CA SER A 552 35.79 42.54 24.69
C SER A 552 34.65 41.94 23.84
N THR A 553 34.94 41.63 22.58
CA THR A 553 34.00 40.99 21.64
C THR A 553 34.61 39.70 21.08
N PRO A 554 33.78 38.68 20.80
CA PRO A 554 34.27 37.45 20.19
C PRO A 554 34.87 37.74 18.80
N PRO A 555 36.08 37.25 18.51
CA PRO A 555 36.65 37.28 17.17
C PRO A 555 35.80 36.50 16.16
N ALA A 556 35.99 36.77 14.86
CA ALA A 556 35.32 36.00 13.82
C ALA A 556 35.61 34.50 13.95
N GLY A 557 34.56 33.67 13.89
CA GLY A 557 34.63 32.23 14.11
C GLY A 557 34.56 31.79 15.59
N TYR A 558 34.18 32.70 16.49
CA TYR A 558 34.00 32.41 17.92
C TYR A 558 32.70 33.01 18.46
N SER A 559 32.14 32.39 19.50
CA SER A 559 30.96 32.83 20.24
C SER A 559 31.23 32.90 21.76
N VAL A 560 30.40 33.66 22.47
CA VAL A 560 30.33 33.65 23.94
C VAL A 560 29.52 32.49 24.49
N ASN A 561 28.68 31.86 23.67
CA ASN A 561 27.79 30.77 24.07
C ASN A 561 28.42 29.42 23.72
N SER A 562 28.24 28.42 24.59
CA SER A 562 28.88 27.10 24.47
C SER A 562 27.87 25.95 24.26
N THR A 563 26.69 26.26 23.75
CA THR A 563 25.51 25.37 23.78
C THR A 563 25.12 24.86 22.41
N ASP A 564 25.99 25.03 21.42
CA ASP A 564 25.75 24.65 20.05
C ASP A 564 25.46 23.14 19.91
N ASN A 565 24.20 22.82 19.60
CA ASN A 565 23.73 21.45 19.36
C ASN A 565 23.79 21.04 17.87
N CYS A 566 24.26 21.91 16.97
CA CYS A 566 24.62 21.56 15.59
C CYS A 566 25.95 22.21 15.14
N PRO A 567 27.13 21.80 15.67
CA PRO A 567 28.41 22.53 15.52
C PRO A 567 29.01 22.74 14.13
N SER A 568 28.34 22.25 13.09
CA SER A 568 28.76 22.34 11.70
C SER A 568 27.66 22.86 10.78
N ILE A 569 26.46 23.15 11.30
CA ILE A 569 25.31 23.57 10.53
C ILE A 569 24.57 24.64 11.33
N ALA A 570 24.58 25.87 10.81
CA ALA A 570 24.01 27.02 11.48
C ALA A 570 22.54 26.80 11.85
N ASN A 571 22.22 26.83 13.15
CA ASN A 571 20.88 26.69 13.68
C ASN A 571 20.63 27.68 14.85
N PRO A 572 20.46 28.98 14.56
CA PRO A 572 20.39 30.04 15.58
C PRO A 572 19.28 29.90 16.64
N THR A 573 18.31 29.01 16.42
CA THR A 573 17.19 28.73 17.34
C THR A 573 17.51 27.63 18.35
N GLN A 574 18.53 26.80 18.09
CA GLN A 574 18.97 25.69 18.95
C GLN A 574 17.84 24.73 19.32
N VAL A 575 16.84 24.59 18.43
CA VAL A 575 15.71 23.67 18.64
C VAL A 575 16.22 22.23 18.58
N ASP A 576 15.76 21.45 19.54
CA ASP A 576 16.02 20.02 19.73
C ASP A 576 14.73 19.44 20.31
N CYS A 577 13.83 19.02 19.43
CA CYS A 577 12.47 18.64 19.79
C CYS A 577 12.41 17.26 20.46
N ASP A 578 13.31 16.35 20.12
CA ASP A 578 13.39 15.00 20.70
C ASP A 578 14.28 14.94 21.96
N THR A 579 14.98 16.03 22.27
CA THR A 579 15.84 16.26 23.43
C THR A 579 17.05 15.34 23.50
N ASN A 580 17.52 14.84 22.35
CA ASN A 580 18.65 13.93 22.27
C ASN A 580 20.02 14.63 22.40
N GLY A 581 20.05 15.98 22.30
CA GLY A 581 21.24 16.82 22.38
C GLY A 581 21.88 17.16 21.02
N ILE A 582 21.29 16.72 19.92
CA ILE A 582 21.55 17.08 18.53
C ILE A 582 20.38 17.98 18.10
N GLY A 583 20.65 19.08 17.40
CA GLY A 583 19.58 19.98 16.96
C GLY A 583 18.83 19.43 15.74
N ASP A 584 17.57 19.83 15.61
CA ASP A 584 16.66 19.41 14.55
C ASP A 584 17.29 19.51 13.15
N VAL A 585 17.96 20.63 12.87
CA VAL A 585 18.58 20.93 11.56
C VAL A 585 19.67 19.91 11.20
N CYS A 586 20.47 19.46 12.17
CA CYS A 586 21.52 18.48 11.90
C CYS A 586 21.04 17.02 11.96
N ASP A 587 19.95 16.73 12.68
CA ASP A 587 19.25 15.46 12.56
C ASP A 587 18.67 15.27 11.15
N ILE A 588 18.06 16.31 10.57
CA ILE A 588 17.57 16.31 9.18
C ILE A 588 18.74 16.16 8.20
N ALA A 589 19.79 16.99 8.33
CA ALA A 589 20.92 16.96 7.40
C ALA A 589 21.71 15.64 7.43
N SER A 590 21.68 14.90 8.54
CA SER A 590 22.31 13.58 8.66
C SER A 590 21.41 12.42 8.21
N GLY A 591 20.13 12.69 7.92
CA GLY A 591 19.10 11.68 7.63
C GLY A 591 18.63 10.90 8.86
N ALA A 592 18.93 11.38 10.07
CA ALA A 592 18.42 10.81 11.32
C ALA A 592 16.95 11.17 11.56
N ALA A 593 16.49 12.29 11.00
CA ALA A 593 15.09 12.71 10.96
C ALA A 593 14.65 12.96 9.51
N LEU A 594 13.35 12.73 9.24
CA LEU A 594 12.70 13.08 7.98
C LEU A 594 12.09 14.48 8.10
N ASP A 595 12.16 15.25 7.01
CA ASP A 595 11.58 16.59 6.83
C ASP A 595 11.02 16.67 5.42
N CYS A 596 9.80 16.16 5.25
CA CYS A 596 9.18 15.98 3.95
C CYS A 596 8.66 17.30 3.35
N ASN A 597 8.23 18.26 4.19
CA ASN A 597 7.75 19.58 3.76
C ASN A 597 8.88 20.64 3.70
N ALA A 598 10.12 20.23 4.01
CA ALA A 598 11.35 21.02 3.93
C ALA A 598 11.32 22.31 4.77
N ASN A 599 10.61 22.30 5.90
CA ASN A 599 10.46 23.46 6.77
C ASN A 599 11.52 23.53 7.90
N LEU A 600 12.46 22.58 7.91
CA LEU A 600 13.54 22.43 8.90
C LEU A 600 13.07 21.99 10.29
N ILE A 601 11.88 21.41 10.39
CA ILE A 601 11.34 20.76 11.59
C ILE A 601 11.09 19.28 11.24
N PRO A 602 11.59 18.33 12.03
CA PRO A 602 11.31 16.91 11.80
C PRO A 602 9.81 16.62 11.74
N ASP A 603 9.38 15.75 10.81
CA ASP A 603 7.97 15.40 10.56
C ASP A 603 7.17 15.12 11.84
N TYR A 604 7.70 14.25 12.70
CA TYR A 604 7.07 13.93 13.98
C TYR A 604 6.92 15.15 14.89
N CYS A 605 7.90 16.06 14.89
CA CYS A 605 7.88 17.28 15.68
C CYS A 605 6.91 18.31 15.10
N ASP A 606 6.72 18.32 13.79
CA ASP A 606 5.75 19.14 13.08
C ASP A 606 4.30 18.78 13.49
N VAL A 607 3.98 17.47 13.45
CA VAL A 607 2.69 16.93 13.89
C VAL A 607 2.46 17.17 15.39
N VAL A 608 3.44 16.86 16.23
CA VAL A 608 3.31 17.02 17.71
C VAL A 608 3.12 18.48 18.12
N SER A 609 3.73 19.40 17.38
CA SER A 609 3.61 20.84 17.63
C SER A 609 2.30 21.44 17.09
N GLY A 610 1.55 20.68 16.29
CA GLY A 610 0.32 21.11 15.63
C GLY A 610 0.54 22.13 14.51
N PHE A 611 1.74 22.13 13.91
CA PHE A 611 2.05 22.93 12.73
C PHE A 611 1.53 22.26 11.45
N SER A 612 1.49 20.93 11.43
CA SER A 612 0.92 20.10 10.37
C SER A 612 -0.25 19.24 10.85
N ASN A 613 -1.14 18.86 9.92
CA ASN A 613 -2.20 17.89 10.20
C ASN A 613 -1.68 16.46 10.00
N ASP A 614 -2.25 15.52 10.75
CA ASP A 614 -1.99 14.08 10.60
C ASP A 614 -3.30 13.33 10.91
N VAL A 615 -4.11 13.11 9.87
CA VAL A 615 -5.45 12.51 10.03
C VAL A 615 -5.41 11.02 10.38
N ASP A 616 -4.34 10.31 10.04
CA ASP A 616 -4.18 8.87 10.26
C ASP A 616 -3.28 8.52 11.46
N PHE A 617 -2.67 9.53 12.10
CA PHE A 617 -1.82 9.44 13.29
C PHE A 617 -0.57 8.57 13.08
N ASN A 618 -0.04 8.51 11.86
CA ASN A 618 1.16 7.73 11.55
C ASN A 618 2.48 8.50 11.81
N GLY A 619 2.41 9.77 12.20
CA GLY A 619 3.57 10.61 12.53
C GLY A 619 4.22 11.27 11.31
N ILE A 620 3.58 11.20 10.14
CA ILE A 620 3.98 11.89 8.91
C ILE A 620 2.90 12.94 8.60
N PRO A 621 3.26 14.23 8.40
CA PRO A 621 2.33 15.27 7.95
C PRO A 621 1.51 14.87 6.73
N ASP A 622 0.24 15.27 6.69
CA ASP A 622 -0.66 14.94 5.57
C ASP A 622 -0.21 15.57 4.25
N GLU A 623 0.35 16.78 4.27
CA GLU A 623 0.93 17.42 3.08
C GLU A 623 2.13 16.68 2.46
N CYS A 624 2.66 15.70 3.16
CA CYS A 624 3.78 14.87 2.70
C CYS A 624 3.35 13.53 2.14
N LYS A 625 2.04 13.27 2.12
CA LYS A 625 1.43 12.10 1.52
C LYS A 625 0.86 12.51 0.16
N GLY A 626 0.57 11.52 -0.70
CA GLY A 626 -0.10 11.80 -1.98
C GLY A 626 -1.45 12.46 -1.71
N ASP A 627 -1.69 13.61 -2.33
CA ASP A 627 -2.98 14.31 -2.38
C ASP A 627 -3.13 14.84 -3.80
N CYS A 628 -3.51 13.96 -4.71
CA CYS A 628 -3.57 14.25 -6.13
C CYS A 628 -4.73 15.20 -6.48
N ASN A 629 -5.81 15.21 -5.68
CA ASN A 629 -6.99 16.04 -5.91
C ASN A 629 -6.90 17.42 -5.21
N GLY A 630 -5.90 17.62 -4.35
CA GLY A 630 -5.57 18.88 -3.69
C GLY A 630 -6.55 19.28 -2.59
N ASN A 631 -7.26 18.33 -1.99
CA ASN A 631 -8.29 18.60 -0.98
C ASN A 631 -7.75 18.61 0.47
N SER A 632 -6.44 18.45 0.64
CA SER A 632 -5.74 18.39 1.93
C SER A 632 -6.05 17.16 2.79
N LEU A 633 -6.56 16.08 2.17
CA LEU A 633 -6.59 14.74 2.74
C LEU A 633 -5.68 13.83 1.92
N PRO A 634 -4.92 12.94 2.56
CA PRO A 634 -4.12 11.96 1.84
C PRO A 634 -4.99 10.99 1.05
N ASP A 635 -4.63 10.72 -0.20
CA ASP A 635 -5.27 9.77 -1.11
C ASP A 635 -5.56 8.42 -0.43
N ALA A 636 -4.53 7.85 0.22
CA ALA A 636 -4.64 6.57 0.94
C ALA A 636 -5.62 6.63 2.12
N TYR A 637 -5.76 7.78 2.78
CA TYR A 637 -6.75 7.98 3.83
C TYR A 637 -8.16 8.05 3.23
N GLU A 638 -8.34 8.78 2.15
CA GLU A 638 -9.64 8.90 1.47
C GLU A 638 -10.18 7.56 0.99
N ILE A 639 -9.33 6.76 0.34
CA ILE A 639 -9.68 5.42 -0.13
C ILE A 639 -10.05 4.52 1.06
N ALA A 640 -9.24 4.52 2.12
CA ALA A 640 -9.50 3.69 3.31
C ALA A 640 -10.79 4.08 4.05
N GLN A 641 -11.22 5.34 3.96
CA GLN A 641 -12.48 5.83 4.52
C GLN A 641 -13.66 5.70 3.55
N GLY A 642 -13.44 5.26 2.31
CA GLY A 642 -14.46 5.21 1.25
C GLY A 642 -14.97 6.59 0.85
N LEU A 643 -14.13 7.63 0.98
CA LEU A 643 -14.44 9.00 0.56
C LEU A 643 -14.20 9.20 -0.94
N THR A 644 -13.31 8.42 -1.53
CA THR A 644 -13.03 8.34 -2.96
C THR A 644 -13.05 6.89 -3.42
N ALA A 645 -13.26 6.67 -4.72
CA ALA A 645 -13.17 5.35 -5.32
C ALA A 645 -11.73 5.08 -5.80
N ASP A 646 -11.28 3.85 -5.63
CA ASP A 646 -10.04 3.26 -6.18
C ASP A 646 -10.44 1.89 -6.70
N CYS A 647 -11.01 1.86 -7.90
CA CYS A 647 -11.65 0.67 -8.45
C CYS A 647 -10.63 -0.35 -8.96
N ASN A 648 -9.45 0.10 -9.39
CA ASN A 648 -8.37 -0.76 -9.88
C ASN A 648 -7.43 -1.22 -8.75
N GLY A 649 -7.56 -0.66 -7.54
CA GLY A 649 -6.83 -1.04 -6.35
C GLY A 649 -5.35 -0.63 -6.36
N ASN A 650 -4.99 0.38 -7.15
CA ASN A 650 -3.60 0.81 -7.32
C ASN A 650 -3.14 1.80 -6.22
N GLY A 651 -4.04 2.23 -5.33
CA GLY A 651 -3.76 3.18 -4.25
C GLY A 651 -3.84 4.65 -4.65
N LEU A 652 -4.32 4.96 -5.85
CA LEU A 652 -4.66 6.30 -6.33
C LEU A 652 -6.18 6.40 -6.53
N PRO A 653 -6.81 7.52 -6.14
CA PRO A 653 -8.22 7.73 -6.45
C PRO A 653 -8.47 7.71 -7.96
N ASP A 654 -9.57 7.13 -8.39
CA ASP A 654 -10.04 7.03 -9.78
C ASP A 654 -9.93 8.36 -10.54
N SER A 655 -10.38 9.44 -9.89
CA SER A 655 -10.32 10.80 -10.45
C SER A 655 -8.90 11.28 -10.78
N CYS A 656 -7.91 10.80 -10.02
CA CYS A 656 -6.51 11.16 -10.19
C CYS A 656 -5.83 10.32 -11.26
N ASP A 657 -6.17 9.04 -11.33
CA ASP A 657 -5.75 8.15 -12.41
C ASP A 657 -6.13 8.73 -13.78
N ILE A 658 -7.38 9.18 -13.92
CA ILE A 658 -7.87 9.81 -15.16
C ILE A 658 -7.18 11.16 -15.40
N SER A 659 -7.09 12.01 -14.37
CA SER A 659 -6.51 13.36 -14.52
C SER A 659 -5.02 13.36 -14.89
N SER A 660 -4.30 12.31 -14.45
CA SER A 660 -2.88 12.13 -14.73
C SER A 660 -2.60 11.41 -16.05
N GLY A 661 -3.64 10.84 -16.67
CA GLY A 661 -3.57 10.07 -17.91
C GLY A 661 -2.97 8.66 -17.73
N THR A 662 -2.91 8.16 -16.49
CA THR A 662 -2.51 6.77 -16.21
C THR A 662 -3.64 5.78 -16.50
N SER A 663 -4.89 6.26 -16.46
CA SER A 663 -6.08 5.50 -16.87
C SER A 663 -6.87 6.26 -17.94
N LEU A 664 -7.49 5.49 -18.85
CA LEU A 664 -8.43 6.01 -19.83
C LEU A 664 -9.83 6.19 -19.19
N ASP A 665 -10.58 7.16 -19.72
CA ASP A 665 -11.99 7.44 -19.41
C ASP A 665 -12.65 7.90 -20.70
N CYS A 666 -12.84 6.97 -21.63
CA CYS A 666 -13.35 7.26 -22.98
C CYS A 666 -14.83 7.70 -22.94
N ASN A 667 -15.62 7.14 -22.03
CA ASN A 667 -17.04 7.46 -21.88
C ASN A 667 -17.26 8.75 -21.07
N GLY A 668 -16.25 9.26 -20.37
CA GLY A 668 -16.26 10.50 -19.61
C GLY A 668 -17.06 10.43 -18.31
N ASN A 669 -17.26 9.24 -17.76
CA ASN A 669 -18.06 9.01 -16.55
C ASN A 669 -17.26 9.30 -15.27
N GLY A 670 -15.96 9.56 -15.36
CA GLY A 670 -15.09 9.84 -14.23
C GLY A 670 -14.63 8.60 -13.46
N ARG A 671 -14.76 7.42 -14.07
CA ARG A 671 -14.27 6.13 -13.59
C ARG A 671 -13.27 5.57 -14.63
N PRO A 672 -12.13 5.00 -14.21
CA PRO A 672 -11.21 4.36 -15.13
C PRO A 672 -11.91 3.29 -15.96
N ASP A 673 -11.72 3.33 -17.28
CA ASP A 673 -12.29 2.37 -18.24
C ASP A 673 -11.94 0.91 -17.87
N SER A 674 -10.75 0.67 -17.30
CA SER A 674 -10.33 -0.65 -16.79
C SER A 674 -11.27 -1.23 -15.72
N CYS A 675 -12.07 -0.37 -15.09
CA CYS A 675 -13.06 -0.75 -14.10
C CYS A 675 -14.47 -0.87 -14.69
N ASP A 676 -14.71 -0.27 -15.86
CA ASP A 676 -15.97 -0.30 -16.62
C ASP A 676 -16.12 -1.58 -17.46
N ILE A 677 -15.00 -2.25 -17.75
CA ILE A 677 -15.00 -3.57 -18.39
C ILE A 677 -15.55 -4.60 -17.41
N THR A 678 -16.87 -4.81 -17.48
CA THR A 678 -17.58 -5.80 -16.68
C THR A 678 -18.11 -6.89 -17.60
N THR A 679 -17.89 -8.16 -17.25
CA THR A 679 -18.57 -9.26 -17.95
C THR A 679 -20.05 -9.20 -17.63
N ILE A 680 -20.85 -8.62 -18.53
CA ILE A 680 -22.32 -8.60 -18.42
C ILE A 680 -22.83 -10.02 -18.16
N PRO A 681 -23.53 -10.26 -17.04
CA PRO A 681 -24.00 -11.60 -16.72
C PRO A 681 -24.96 -12.14 -17.78
N VAL A 682 -24.77 -13.41 -18.14
CA VAL A 682 -25.63 -14.10 -19.10
C VAL A 682 -27.08 -14.06 -18.62
N GLY A 683 -27.94 -13.36 -19.37
CA GLY A 683 -29.36 -13.18 -19.04
C GLY A 683 -29.74 -11.75 -18.62
N ALA A 684 -28.79 -10.81 -18.54
CA ALA A 684 -29.09 -9.39 -18.46
C ALA A 684 -29.73 -8.87 -19.77
N VAL A 685 -30.55 -7.84 -19.65
CA VAL A 685 -31.28 -7.20 -20.76
C VAL A 685 -30.92 -5.73 -20.81
N GLN A 686 -30.45 -5.24 -21.97
CA GLN A 686 -30.11 -3.84 -22.16
C GLN A 686 -31.33 -2.99 -22.53
N TRP A 687 -31.45 -1.80 -21.93
CA TRP A 687 -32.36 -0.76 -22.43
C TRP A 687 -31.61 0.17 -23.39
N THR A 688 -31.40 -0.31 -24.61
CA THR A 688 -30.57 0.38 -25.62
C THR A 688 -31.02 1.83 -25.88
N VAL A 689 -30.06 2.74 -26.09
CA VAL A 689 -30.31 4.14 -26.48
C VAL A 689 -31.09 4.21 -27.80
N SER A 690 -30.82 3.31 -28.74
CA SER A 690 -31.54 3.20 -30.01
C SER A 690 -33.04 2.89 -29.84
N SER A 691 -33.42 2.23 -28.74
CA SER A 691 -34.81 1.97 -28.35
C SER A 691 -35.43 3.09 -27.47
N GLY A 692 -34.69 4.19 -27.26
CA GLY A 692 -35.09 5.31 -26.41
C GLY A 692 -34.79 5.11 -24.92
N GLY A 693 -33.89 4.18 -24.59
CA GLY A 693 -33.41 3.93 -23.23
C GLY A 693 -32.16 4.69 -22.84
N ASN A 694 -31.65 4.37 -21.65
CA ASN A 694 -30.44 4.95 -21.06
C ASN A 694 -29.16 4.18 -21.40
N GLY A 695 -29.24 3.05 -22.11
CA GLY A 695 -28.07 2.24 -22.47
C GLY A 695 -27.68 1.21 -21.39
N HIS A 696 -28.28 1.28 -20.21
CA HIS A 696 -27.93 0.43 -19.08
C HIS A 696 -28.40 -1.01 -19.27
N TRP A 697 -27.72 -1.94 -18.59
CA TRP A 697 -28.08 -3.35 -18.53
C TRP A 697 -28.78 -3.67 -17.22
N TYR A 698 -29.74 -4.58 -17.27
CA TYR A 698 -30.54 -4.93 -16.11
C TYR A 698 -30.73 -6.44 -16.00
N MET A 699 -30.66 -6.96 -14.78
CA MET A 699 -30.90 -8.37 -14.52
C MET A 699 -31.60 -8.55 -13.19
N ARG A 700 -32.50 -9.54 -13.16
CA ARG A 700 -33.05 -10.03 -11.91
C ARG A 700 -32.17 -11.18 -11.39
N ALA A 701 -31.69 -11.07 -10.15
CA ALA A 701 -30.92 -12.15 -9.53
C ALA A 701 -31.77 -13.43 -9.38
N SER A 702 -31.23 -14.59 -9.75
CA SER A 702 -31.95 -15.87 -9.67
C SER A 702 -31.65 -16.63 -8.38
N GLY A 703 -32.67 -17.09 -7.64
CA GLY A 703 -32.58 -18.31 -6.83
C GLY A 703 -32.69 -18.22 -5.29
N ALA A 704 -32.65 -17.05 -4.65
CA ALA A 704 -32.95 -16.92 -3.22
C ALA A 704 -33.41 -15.50 -2.86
N GLN A 705 -34.41 -15.37 -1.99
CA GLN A 705 -34.76 -14.08 -1.38
C GLN A 705 -33.68 -13.73 -0.34
N ALA A 706 -33.15 -12.52 -0.40
CA ALA A 706 -32.03 -12.06 0.41
C ALA A 706 -32.41 -10.77 1.18
N THR A 707 -31.70 -10.51 2.29
CA THR A 707 -31.81 -9.21 2.98
C THR A 707 -31.33 -8.08 2.08
N TYR A 708 -31.66 -6.82 2.39
CA TYR A 708 -31.17 -5.69 1.59
C TYR A 708 -29.64 -5.67 1.51
N ALA A 709 -28.96 -5.89 2.64
CA ALA A 709 -27.50 -5.90 2.70
C ALA A 709 -26.89 -7.01 1.85
N ASP A 710 -27.45 -8.22 1.90
CA ASP A 710 -26.99 -9.35 1.09
C ASP A 710 -27.26 -9.13 -0.40
N ALA A 711 -28.43 -8.56 -0.74
CA ALA A 711 -28.79 -8.22 -2.12
C ALA A 711 -27.88 -7.14 -2.70
N ASN A 712 -27.55 -6.11 -1.91
CA ASN A 712 -26.62 -5.06 -2.30
C ASN A 712 -25.20 -5.60 -2.47
N ALA A 713 -24.71 -6.43 -1.54
CA ALA A 713 -23.41 -7.07 -1.65
C ALA A 713 -23.32 -8.00 -2.87
N ALA A 714 -24.40 -8.73 -3.17
CA ALA A 714 -24.47 -9.60 -4.36
C ALA A 714 -24.49 -8.81 -5.67
N ALA A 715 -25.10 -7.62 -5.70
CA ALA A 715 -25.05 -6.73 -6.86
C ALA A 715 -23.62 -6.22 -7.08
N ILE A 716 -22.95 -5.75 -6.02
CA ILE A 716 -21.56 -5.29 -6.07
C ILE A 716 -20.60 -6.41 -6.51
N ALA A 717 -20.83 -7.64 -6.07
CA ALA A 717 -19.98 -8.79 -6.42
C ALA A 717 -20.01 -9.20 -7.90
N VAL A 718 -20.95 -8.66 -8.68
CA VAL A 718 -21.03 -8.83 -10.14
C VAL A 718 -20.80 -7.51 -10.86
N ASP A 719 -20.12 -6.56 -10.20
CA ASP A 719 -19.80 -5.22 -10.69
C ASP A 719 -21.03 -4.40 -11.11
N GLY A 720 -22.19 -4.72 -10.53
CA GLY A 720 -23.42 -3.96 -10.69
C GLY A 720 -23.84 -3.28 -9.38
N HIS A 721 -24.99 -2.63 -9.40
CA HIS A 721 -25.62 -2.08 -8.20
C HIS A 721 -27.11 -2.42 -8.17
N LEU A 722 -27.75 -2.28 -7.01
CA LEU A 722 -29.21 -2.34 -6.97
C LEU A 722 -29.78 -1.21 -7.82
N VAL A 723 -30.77 -1.53 -8.65
CA VAL A 723 -31.28 -0.64 -9.70
C VAL A 723 -31.68 0.74 -9.18
N SER A 724 -31.28 1.79 -9.89
CA SER A 724 -31.81 3.14 -9.77
C SER A 724 -32.91 3.33 -10.81
N ILE A 725 -34.05 3.91 -10.41
CA ILE A 725 -35.19 4.11 -11.32
C ILE A 725 -35.47 5.61 -11.36
N THR A 726 -34.95 6.26 -12.39
CA THR A 726 -34.89 7.72 -12.51
C THR A 726 -36.01 8.28 -13.40
N SER A 727 -36.76 7.41 -14.10
CA SER A 727 -37.85 7.85 -14.97
C SER A 727 -39.04 6.87 -15.08
N ALA A 728 -40.19 7.40 -15.49
CA ALA A 728 -41.38 6.58 -15.76
C ALA A 728 -41.20 5.62 -16.95
N ALA A 729 -40.32 5.95 -17.91
CA ALA A 729 -40.03 5.10 -19.06
C ALA A 729 -39.17 3.90 -18.64
N GLU A 730 -38.22 4.12 -17.75
CA GLU A 730 -37.38 3.10 -17.13
C GLU A 730 -38.19 2.11 -16.32
N ALA A 731 -39.06 2.63 -15.42
CA ALA A 731 -39.98 1.80 -14.65
C ALA A 731 -40.85 0.92 -15.56
N ALA A 732 -41.31 1.44 -16.71
CA ALA A 732 -42.08 0.68 -17.68
C ALA A 732 -41.24 -0.39 -18.41
N PHE A 733 -39.98 -0.10 -18.73
CA PHE A 733 -39.05 -1.06 -19.32
C PHE A 733 -38.77 -2.23 -18.37
N LEU A 734 -38.44 -1.94 -17.11
CA LEU A 734 -38.20 -2.95 -16.07
C LEU A 734 -39.44 -3.81 -15.83
N ALA A 735 -40.62 -3.18 -15.76
CA ALA A 735 -41.88 -3.89 -15.58
C ALA A 735 -42.21 -4.84 -16.75
N ALA A 736 -41.83 -4.49 -17.98
CA ALA A 736 -42.11 -5.29 -19.17
C ALA A 736 -41.15 -6.47 -19.36
N ASN A 737 -39.89 -6.34 -18.93
CA ASN A 737 -38.83 -7.31 -19.24
C ASN A 737 -38.38 -8.13 -18.04
N LEU A 738 -38.44 -7.59 -16.83
CA LEU A 738 -37.75 -8.14 -15.66
C LEU A 738 -38.64 -8.34 -14.43
N GLN A 739 -39.77 -7.63 -14.31
CA GLN A 739 -40.77 -7.95 -13.29
C GLN A 739 -41.64 -9.14 -13.66
N THR A 740 -41.98 -9.93 -12.64
CA THR A 740 -43.02 -10.97 -12.72
C THR A 740 -44.02 -10.79 -11.58
N ALA A 741 -45.29 -11.16 -11.79
CA ALA A 741 -46.38 -10.90 -10.84
C ALA A 741 -46.33 -11.73 -9.53
N THR A 742 -45.20 -12.35 -9.22
CA THR A 742 -45.09 -13.35 -8.14
C THR A 742 -44.05 -13.02 -7.08
N GLU A 743 -43.15 -12.05 -7.29
CA GLU A 743 -42.02 -11.81 -6.37
C GLU A 743 -41.62 -10.32 -6.31
N ASP A 744 -41.44 -9.81 -5.09
CA ASP A 744 -40.98 -8.44 -4.82
C ASP A 744 -39.45 -8.33 -4.97
N THR A 745 -38.95 -7.15 -5.32
CA THR A 745 -37.53 -6.92 -5.61
C THR A 745 -36.94 -5.69 -4.94
N TRP A 746 -35.80 -5.84 -4.25
CA TRP A 746 -34.99 -4.74 -3.75
C TRP A 746 -34.49 -3.85 -4.90
N ILE A 747 -34.52 -2.54 -4.65
CA ILE A 747 -34.00 -1.48 -5.53
C ILE A 747 -33.07 -0.57 -4.71
N GLY A 748 -32.20 0.21 -5.36
CA GLY A 748 -31.15 0.99 -4.70
C GLY A 748 -31.60 2.26 -3.98
N LEU A 749 -32.90 2.45 -3.74
CA LEU A 749 -33.42 3.65 -3.07
C LEU A 749 -33.40 3.43 -1.56
N VAL A 750 -32.68 4.29 -0.84
CA VAL A 750 -32.48 4.20 0.62
C VAL A 750 -32.76 5.53 1.29
N GLN A 751 -33.10 5.48 2.57
CA GLN A 751 -33.33 6.65 3.40
C GLN A 751 -32.15 6.88 4.33
N THR A 752 -31.67 8.12 4.43
CA THR A 752 -30.60 8.46 5.38
C THR A 752 -31.10 8.24 6.82
N ILE A 753 -30.40 7.40 7.58
CA ILE A 753 -30.72 7.09 8.98
C ILE A 753 -30.87 8.37 9.80
N GLY A 754 -32.00 8.49 10.52
CA GLY A 754 -32.32 9.64 11.37
C GLY A 754 -32.96 10.81 10.64
N SER A 755 -33.37 10.63 9.38
CA SER A 755 -34.18 11.60 8.64
C SER A 755 -35.60 11.71 9.19
N ALA A 756 -36.35 12.70 8.70
CA ALA A 756 -37.74 12.86 9.10
C ALA A 756 -38.65 11.83 8.40
N GLU A 757 -39.12 10.85 9.16
CA GLU A 757 -40.01 9.82 8.66
C GLU A 757 -41.40 10.34 8.23
N PRO A 758 -42.04 9.69 7.23
CA PRO A 758 -41.56 8.57 6.42
C PRO A 758 -40.92 9.01 5.07
N SER A 759 -40.80 10.33 4.83
CA SER A 759 -40.67 10.85 3.45
C SER A 759 -39.45 11.72 3.17
N ALA A 760 -38.66 12.05 4.19
CA ALA A 760 -37.42 12.82 4.00
C ALA A 760 -36.19 11.91 4.00
N GLY A 761 -35.17 12.29 3.25
CA GLY A 761 -33.87 11.60 3.25
C GLY A 761 -33.71 10.47 2.24
N TRP A 762 -34.71 10.23 1.39
CA TRP A 762 -34.62 9.26 0.30
C TRP A 762 -33.60 9.69 -0.77
N HIS A 763 -32.70 8.79 -1.13
CA HIS A 763 -31.66 8.97 -2.14
C HIS A 763 -31.27 7.61 -2.75
N TRP A 764 -30.77 7.62 -3.99
CA TRP A 764 -30.21 6.43 -4.62
C TRP A 764 -28.83 6.13 -4.05
N THR A 765 -28.50 4.86 -3.87
CA THR A 765 -27.17 4.41 -3.43
C THR A 765 -26.05 4.82 -4.39
N THR A 766 -26.39 5.03 -5.65
CA THR A 766 -25.53 5.46 -6.76
C THR A 766 -25.42 6.99 -6.89
N GLY A 767 -26.16 7.75 -6.09
CA GLY A 767 -26.02 9.21 -5.98
C GLY A 767 -26.80 10.03 -7.02
N GLU A 768 -27.54 9.40 -7.94
CA GLU A 768 -28.38 10.12 -8.89
C GLU A 768 -29.48 10.92 -8.18
N ALA A 769 -29.94 11.98 -8.84
CA ALA A 769 -30.96 12.84 -8.27
C ALA A 769 -32.30 12.10 -8.13
N PHE A 770 -32.83 12.05 -6.90
CA PHE A 770 -34.15 11.49 -6.62
C PHE A 770 -35.28 12.43 -7.09
N VAL A 771 -35.58 12.41 -8.40
CA VAL A 771 -36.57 13.29 -9.06
C VAL A 771 -37.82 12.57 -9.56
N PHE A 772 -37.78 11.24 -9.61
CA PHE A 772 -38.89 10.38 -9.98
C PHE A 772 -39.25 9.46 -8.82
N SER A 773 -40.54 9.22 -8.63
CA SER A 773 -41.03 8.30 -7.61
C SER A 773 -42.23 7.52 -8.11
N ASP A 774 -42.28 6.23 -7.82
CA ASP A 774 -43.43 5.36 -8.09
C ASP A 774 -44.01 4.73 -6.81
N TRP A 775 -43.97 5.47 -5.71
CA TRP A 775 -44.59 5.04 -4.43
C TRP A 775 -46.06 4.67 -4.62
N ILE A 776 -46.47 3.53 -4.05
CA ILE A 776 -47.89 3.16 -4.02
C ILE A 776 -48.70 4.15 -3.20
N VAL A 777 -50.02 4.18 -3.41
CA VAL A 777 -50.91 5.07 -2.65
C VAL A 777 -50.85 4.71 -1.16
N GLY A 778 -50.27 5.60 -0.37
CA GLY A 778 -50.09 5.43 1.08
C GLY A 778 -48.63 5.39 1.50
N ALA A 779 -47.73 4.99 0.59
CA ALA A 779 -46.29 4.89 0.81
C ALA A 779 -45.55 6.22 0.49
N PRO A 780 -44.35 6.45 1.03
CA PRO A 780 -43.74 5.65 2.11
C PRO A 780 -44.54 5.78 3.42
N ASP A 781 -44.69 4.69 4.17
CA ASP A 781 -45.66 4.57 5.26
C ASP A 781 -45.11 4.21 6.65
N ASP A 782 -43.81 3.85 6.76
CA ASP A 782 -43.14 3.45 8.01
C ASP A 782 -44.05 2.55 8.87
N ALA A 783 -44.59 1.50 8.24
CA ALA A 783 -45.60 0.62 8.79
C ALA A 783 -45.08 -0.23 9.97
N SER A 784 -43.76 -0.35 10.12
CA SER A 784 -43.14 -1.14 11.19
C SER A 784 -43.06 -0.37 12.53
N THR A 785 -43.59 -0.94 13.62
CA THR A 785 -43.63 -0.25 14.93
C THR A 785 -42.34 -0.46 15.75
N GLY A 786 -41.36 0.45 15.64
CA GLY A 786 -40.08 0.46 16.39
C GLY A 786 -39.57 1.87 16.73
N VAL A 787 -38.58 2.02 17.61
CA VAL A 787 -38.03 3.33 18.04
C VAL A 787 -36.95 3.78 17.05
N ASP A 788 -37.35 3.96 15.78
CA ASP A 788 -36.61 4.53 14.65
C ASP A 788 -37.17 4.11 13.27
N GLY A 789 -38.22 3.28 13.18
CA GLY A 789 -38.87 3.01 11.90
C GLY A 789 -37.91 2.35 10.90
N GLU A 790 -37.66 1.04 11.07
CA GLU A 790 -36.58 0.32 10.38
C GLU A 790 -36.78 0.16 8.85
N GLU A 791 -37.74 0.86 8.23
CA GLU A 791 -38.11 0.76 6.81
C GLU A 791 -37.31 1.71 5.91
N ASN A 792 -35.99 1.75 6.08
CA ASN A 792 -35.12 2.69 5.37
C ASN A 792 -34.75 2.25 3.93
N ASN A 793 -35.41 1.23 3.39
CA ASN A 793 -35.04 0.60 2.12
C ASN A 793 -36.27 0.43 1.25
N ALA A 794 -36.22 0.91 0.01
CA ALA A 794 -37.35 0.76 -0.89
C ALA A 794 -37.36 -0.61 -1.55
N ILE A 795 -38.56 -1.12 -1.76
CA ILE A 795 -38.82 -2.32 -2.53
C ILE A 795 -39.79 -2.03 -3.66
N LEU A 796 -39.50 -2.58 -4.83
CA LEU A 796 -40.42 -2.62 -5.96
C LEU A 796 -41.31 -3.86 -5.84
N LEU A 797 -42.62 -3.65 -5.68
CA LEU A 797 -43.59 -4.71 -5.45
C LEU A 797 -43.90 -5.50 -6.73
N ALA A 798 -44.19 -6.79 -6.60
CA ALA A 798 -44.62 -7.69 -7.67
C ALA A 798 -45.89 -7.21 -8.38
N ALA A 799 -46.73 -6.45 -7.68
CA ALA A 799 -47.96 -5.83 -8.20
C ALA A 799 -47.72 -4.49 -8.91
N GLY A 800 -46.48 -3.98 -8.91
CA GLY A 800 -46.09 -2.66 -9.38
C GLY A 800 -46.11 -1.59 -8.27
N GLY A 801 -45.30 -0.55 -8.44
CA GLY A 801 -45.09 0.53 -7.48
C GLY A 801 -44.16 0.16 -6.32
N TRP A 802 -43.75 1.18 -5.55
CA TRP A 802 -42.75 1.05 -4.49
C TRP A 802 -43.37 1.13 -3.09
N ASN A 803 -42.77 0.42 -2.13
CA ASN A 803 -43.00 0.58 -0.69
C ASN A 803 -41.66 0.69 0.04
N ASP A 804 -41.64 1.33 1.19
CA ASP A 804 -40.55 1.29 2.15
C ASP A 804 -40.67 0.01 2.98
N TRP A 805 -39.55 -0.67 3.25
CA TRP A 805 -39.57 -1.95 3.94
C TRP A 805 -38.34 -2.19 4.80
N ASN A 806 -38.49 -3.04 5.82
CA ASN A 806 -37.42 -3.36 6.75
C ASN A 806 -36.28 -4.10 6.03
N SER A 807 -35.05 -3.59 6.18
CA SER A 807 -33.83 -4.16 5.57
C SER A 807 -33.59 -5.64 5.88
N ALA A 808 -34.11 -6.16 7.00
CA ALA A 808 -34.01 -7.55 7.42
C ALA A 808 -35.00 -8.49 6.71
N ASN A 809 -36.01 -7.94 6.00
CA ASN A 809 -36.90 -8.75 5.19
C ASN A 809 -36.17 -9.32 3.96
N THR A 810 -36.72 -10.36 3.37
CA THR A 810 -36.09 -11.03 2.24
C THR A 810 -36.85 -10.79 0.94
N ALA A 811 -36.16 -10.30 -0.08
CA ALA A 811 -36.70 -10.11 -1.44
C ALA A 811 -35.65 -10.46 -2.49
N SER A 812 -36.03 -10.53 -3.76
CA SER A 812 -35.05 -10.72 -4.84
C SER A 812 -34.33 -9.41 -5.16
N ALA A 813 -33.14 -9.47 -5.76
CA ALA A 813 -32.43 -8.26 -6.20
C ALA A 813 -32.76 -7.93 -7.66
N LEU A 814 -32.98 -6.66 -7.96
CA LEU A 814 -32.95 -6.14 -9.33
C LEU A 814 -31.64 -5.35 -9.47
N ILE A 815 -30.77 -5.84 -10.34
CA ILE A 815 -29.40 -5.36 -10.51
C ILE A 815 -29.32 -4.59 -11.83
N GLU A 816 -28.57 -3.50 -11.80
CA GLU A 816 -28.27 -2.62 -12.91
C GLU A 816 -26.76 -2.48 -13.11
N TRP A 817 -26.37 -2.33 -14.36
CA TRP A 817 -25.03 -1.93 -14.78
C TRP A 817 -25.17 -0.70 -15.69
N SER A 818 -24.71 0.45 -15.19
CA SER A 818 -24.68 1.73 -15.89
C SER A 818 -23.50 1.86 -16.86
N ASP A 819 -22.36 1.27 -16.50
CA ASP A 819 -21.06 1.50 -17.13
C ASP A 819 -20.45 0.23 -17.73
N ALA A 820 -21.29 -0.74 -18.09
CA ALA A 820 -20.80 -1.97 -18.70
C ALA A 820 -20.42 -1.73 -20.16
N GLU A 821 -19.13 -1.47 -20.35
CA GLU A 821 -18.52 -1.40 -21.66
C GLU A 821 -18.21 -2.80 -22.18
N ASN A 822 -18.42 -2.98 -23.48
CA ASN A 822 -18.12 -4.23 -24.17
C ASN A 822 -16.62 -4.21 -24.53
N ASP A 823 -15.94 -5.35 -24.42
CA ASP A 823 -14.54 -5.55 -24.82
C ASP A 823 -14.51 -6.88 -25.60
N CYS A 824 -14.77 -6.81 -26.90
CA CYS A 824 -14.96 -8.02 -27.71
C CYS A 824 -13.68 -8.71 -28.15
N ASP A 825 -12.53 -8.03 -28.08
CA ASP A 825 -11.21 -8.62 -28.37
C ASP A 825 -10.41 -8.98 -27.09
N ALA A 826 -10.96 -8.66 -25.91
CA ALA A 826 -10.43 -8.93 -24.58
C ALA A 826 -9.05 -8.31 -24.35
N ASN A 827 -8.80 -7.13 -24.91
CA ASN A 827 -7.53 -6.40 -24.80
C ASN A 827 -7.49 -5.45 -23.57
N ASN A 828 -8.54 -5.44 -22.74
CA ASN A 828 -8.71 -4.55 -21.58
C ASN A 828 -8.85 -3.06 -21.94
N VAL A 829 -9.27 -2.77 -23.17
CA VAL A 829 -9.69 -1.48 -23.68
C VAL A 829 -11.17 -1.61 -24.07
N PRO A 830 -12.07 -0.74 -23.59
CA PRO A 830 -13.45 -0.74 -24.07
C PRO A 830 -13.53 -0.63 -25.60
N ASP A 831 -14.49 -1.32 -26.20
CA ASP A 831 -14.82 -1.22 -27.63
C ASP A 831 -15.04 0.25 -28.05
N SER A 832 -15.60 1.08 -27.16
CA SER A 832 -15.81 2.51 -27.41
C SER A 832 -14.52 3.34 -27.53
N CYS A 833 -13.40 2.82 -27.02
CA CYS A 833 -12.06 3.39 -27.16
C CYS A 833 -11.30 2.85 -28.36
N ASP A 834 -11.75 1.74 -28.95
CA ASP A 834 -11.06 1.11 -30.06
C ASP A 834 -11.33 1.83 -31.39
N PRO A 835 -10.39 1.76 -32.35
CA PRO A 835 -10.61 2.28 -33.69
C PRO A 835 -11.80 1.60 -34.36
N ASP A 836 -12.80 2.40 -34.71
CA ASP A 836 -13.96 2.01 -35.51
C ASP A 836 -13.95 2.85 -36.81
N CYS A 837 -13.57 2.22 -37.91
CA CYS A 837 -13.36 2.89 -39.19
C CYS A 837 -14.67 3.29 -39.89
N ASP A 838 -15.78 2.61 -39.62
CA ASP A 838 -17.07 2.88 -40.26
C ASP A 838 -18.14 3.48 -39.31
N ASN A 839 -17.79 3.60 -38.02
CA ASN A 839 -18.58 4.19 -36.94
C ASN A 839 -19.91 3.47 -36.73
N ASP A 840 -19.96 2.15 -36.95
CA ASP A 840 -21.16 1.35 -36.71
C ASP A 840 -21.31 0.90 -35.23
N GLY A 841 -20.29 1.16 -34.41
CA GLY A 841 -20.23 0.84 -32.99
C GLY A 841 -19.63 -0.54 -32.68
N VAL A 842 -19.07 -1.22 -33.69
CA VAL A 842 -18.26 -2.43 -33.53
C VAL A 842 -16.82 -2.09 -33.92
N PRO A 843 -15.83 -2.28 -33.03
CA PRO A 843 -14.43 -2.01 -33.35
C PRO A 843 -13.92 -2.85 -34.51
N ASN A 844 -12.95 -2.29 -35.25
CA ASN A 844 -12.25 -2.96 -36.35
C ASN A 844 -11.77 -4.37 -35.96
N THR A 845 -11.14 -4.48 -34.78
CA THR A 845 -10.61 -5.74 -34.23
C THR A 845 -11.69 -6.79 -34.06
N CYS A 846 -12.87 -6.37 -33.60
CA CYS A 846 -14.02 -7.22 -33.37
C CYS A 846 -14.73 -7.62 -34.66
N GLU A 847 -14.81 -6.73 -35.64
CA GLU A 847 -15.31 -7.07 -36.97
C GLU A 847 -14.45 -8.15 -37.63
N ILE A 848 -13.12 -7.99 -37.57
CA ILE A 848 -12.16 -8.98 -38.08
C ILE A 848 -12.31 -10.31 -37.34
N ALA A 849 -12.43 -10.29 -36.00
CA ALA A 849 -12.70 -11.48 -35.21
C ALA A 849 -14.05 -12.15 -35.55
N ALA A 850 -15.07 -11.36 -35.90
CA ALA A 850 -16.36 -11.83 -36.39
C ALA A 850 -16.32 -12.34 -37.86
N GLY A 851 -15.19 -12.18 -38.54
CA GLY A 851 -14.91 -12.71 -39.87
C GLY A 851 -14.89 -11.68 -41.00
N ALA A 852 -14.75 -10.39 -40.69
CA ALA A 852 -14.42 -9.39 -41.70
C ALA A 852 -13.05 -9.72 -42.34
N ALA A 853 -12.90 -9.33 -43.61
CA ALA A 853 -11.67 -9.55 -44.33
C ALA A 853 -10.63 -8.50 -43.89
N ASP A 854 -9.42 -8.95 -43.59
CA ASP A 854 -8.23 -8.14 -43.36
C ASP A 854 -7.07 -8.91 -44.02
N PHE A 855 -6.87 -8.66 -45.32
CA PHE A 855 -5.91 -9.45 -46.11
C PHE A 855 -4.46 -8.98 -45.95
N ASP A 856 -4.23 -7.73 -45.59
CA ASP A 856 -2.90 -7.15 -45.42
C ASP A 856 -2.43 -7.14 -43.95
N LEU A 857 -3.32 -7.52 -43.01
CA LEU A 857 -3.08 -7.69 -41.57
C LEU A 857 -2.74 -6.37 -40.88
N ASN A 858 -3.33 -5.27 -41.35
CA ASN A 858 -3.09 -3.94 -40.79
C ASN A 858 -4.05 -3.57 -39.64
N GLY A 859 -5.01 -4.45 -39.31
CA GLY A 859 -5.97 -4.25 -38.23
C GLY A 859 -7.16 -3.35 -38.59
N ILE A 860 -7.34 -3.03 -39.87
CA ILE A 860 -8.49 -2.32 -40.42
C ILE A 860 -9.21 -3.28 -41.38
N PRO A 861 -10.54 -3.45 -41.28
CA PRO A 861 -11.29 -4.23 -42.24
C PRO A 861 -11.12 -3.71 -43.67
N ASP A 862 -10.84 -4.61 -44.61
CA ASP A 862 -10.76 -4.37 -46.06
C ASP A 862 -11.96 -3.51 -46.56
N SER A 863 -13.16 -3.73 -46.00
CA SER A 863 -14.37 -2.99 -46.35
C SER A 863 -14.25 -1.48 -46.12
N CYS A 864 -13.53 -1.06 -45.09
CA CYS A 864 -13.28 0.35 -44.80
C CYS A 864 -12.26 0.95 -45.76
N GLU A 865 -11.22 0.20 -46.13
CA GLU A 865 -10.17 0.65 -47.04
C GLU A 865 -10.72 0.84 -48.45
N TYR A 866 -11.50 -0.14 -48.93
CA TYR A 866 -12.21 0.00 -50.19
C TYR A 866 -13.14 1.22 -50.17
N ALA A 867 -13.90 1.44 -49.10
CA ALA A 867 -14.80 2.60 -49.00
C ALA A 867 -14.05 3.94 -49.03
N ALA A 868 -12.84 3.99 -48.48
CA ALA A 868 -11.93 5.14 -48.57
C ALA A 868 -11.33 5.33 -49.97
N GLY A 869 -11.36 4.30 -50.81
CA GLY A 869 -10.85 4.33 -52.18
C GLY A 869 -9.41 3.81 -52.32
N ASP A 870 -8.87 3.17 -51.28
CA ASP A 870 -7.63 2.40 -51.35
C ASP A 870 -7.98 1.00 -51.84
N LEU A 871 -7.76 0.77 -53.13
CA LEU A 871 -8.24 -0.44 -53.80
C LEU A 871 -7.19 -1.55 -53.79
N ASN A 872 -5.93 -1.22 -53.46
CA ASN A 872 -4.81 -2.16 -53.46
C ASN A 872 -4.26 -2.46 -52.06
N HIS A 873 -4.82 -1.84 -51.02
CA HIS A 873 -4.46 -1.96 -49.61
C HIS A 873 -2.98 -1.66 -49.37
N ASP A 874 -2.54 -0.51 -49.89
CA ASP A 874 -1.18 -0.01 -49.62
C ASP A 874 -1.14 1.14 -48.61
N GLY A 875 -2.30 1.46 -48.01
CA GLY A 875 -2.50 2.54 -47.05
C GLY A 875 -2.60 3.92 -47.70
N CYS A 876 -2.66 4.00 -49.03
CA CYS A 876 -2.58 5.26 -49.76
C CYS A 876 -3.49 5.30 -50.98
N VAL A 877 -4.46 6.21 -51.00
CA VAL A 877 -5.27 6.46 -52.20
C VAL A 877 -4.45 7.25 -53.22
N ASN A 878 -3.99 6.59 -54.29
CA ASN A 878 -3.05 7.15 -55.23
C ASN A 878 -3.29 6.73 -56.70
N GLY A 879 -2.26 6.92 -57.54
CA GLY A 879 -2.32 6.60 -58.96
C GLY A 879 -2.54 5.12 -59.25
N ALA A 880 -2.15 4.23 -58.33
CA ALA A 880 -2.39 2.79 -58.43
C ALA A 880 -3.88 2.48 -58.28
N ASP A 881 -4.55 3.06 -57.29
CA ASP A 881 -5.99 2.89 -57.01
C ASP A 881 -6.83 3.48 -58.11
N LEU A 882 -6.45 4.68 -58.58
CA LEU A 882 -7.09 5.28 -59.73
C LEU A 882 -6.99 4.38 -60.97
N ALA A 883 -5.86 3.70 -61.17
CA ALA A 883 -5.71 2.78 -62.28
C ALA A 883 -6.63 1.55 -62.12
N MET A 884 -6.81 1.05 -60.89
CA MET A 884 -7.71 -0.06 -60.59
C MET A 884 -9.19 0.31 -60.75
N LEU A 885 -9.60 1.49 -60.28
CA LEU A 885 -10.94 2.01 -60.48
C LEU A 885 -11.24 2.22 -61.97
N LEU A 886 -10.28 2.78 -62.72
CA LEU A 886 -10.41 2.99 -64.16
C LEU A 886 -10.41 1.67 -64.97
N ASP A 887 -9.73 0.64 -64.51
CA ASP A 887 -9.80 -0.70 -65.12
C ASP A 887 -11.19 -1.34 -64.92
N ALA A 888 -11.83 -1.04 -63.78
CA ALA A 888 -13.20 -1.42 -63.48
C ALA A 888 -14.27 -0.48 -64.06
N TRP A 889 -13.89 0.54 -64.85
CA TRP A 889 -14.81 1.58 -65.31
C TRP A 889 -15.99 1.04 -66.12
N GLY A 890 -17.22 1.39 -65.71
CA GLY A 890 -18.46 0.90 -66.30
C GLY A 890 -18.80 -0.54 -65.94
N SER A 891 -18.10 -1.14 -64.99
CA SER A 891 -18.47 -2.43 -64.40
C SER A 891 -19.75 -2.30 -63.57
N THR A 892 -20.66 -3.26 -63.72
CA THR A 892 -21.87 -3.39 -62.88
C THR A 892 -21.77 -4.57 -61.92
N THR A 893 -20.58 -5.14 -61.76
CA THR A 893 -20.33 -6.33 -60.94
C THR A 893 -19.12 -6.16 -60.02
N SER A 894 -18.35 -5.08 -60.17
CA SER A 894 -17.24 -4.78 -59.27
C SER A 894 -17.81 -4.12 -58.04
N VAL A 895 -17.80 -4.84 -56.92
CA VAL A 895 -18.23 -4.30 -55.61
C VAL A 895 -17.12 -3.47 -54.96
N ILE A 896 -15.87 -3.75 -55.31
CA ILE A 896 -14.69 -3.08 -54.72
C ILE A 896 -14.47 -1.68 -55.31
N ALA A 897 -14.82 -1.47 -56.57
CA ALA A 897 -14.63 -0.17 -57.24
C ALA A 897 -15.92 0.68 -57.31
N ASP A 898 -17.05 0.14 -56.84
CA ASP A 898 -18.37 0.81 -56.75
C ASP A 898 -18.49 1.45 -55.37
N LEU A 899 -17.68 2.48 -55.14
CA LEU A 899 -17.47 3.14 -53.85
C LEU A 899 -18.74 3.80 -53.30
N ASP A 900 -19.62 4.31 -54.17
CA ASP A 900 -20.90 4.89 -53.74
C ASP A 900 -22.04 3.84 -53.64
N HIS A 901 -21.72 2.57 -53.92
CA HIS A 901 -22.61 1.41 -53.86
C HIS A 901 -23.91 1.56 -54.67
N ASN A 902 -23.88 2.35 -55.76
CA ASN A 902 -25.05 2.54 -56.63
C ASN A 902 -25.24 1.38 -57.64
N GLY A 903 -24.28 0.46 -57.71
CA GLY A 903 -24.28 -0.71 -58.58
C GLY A 903 -23.57 -0.49 -59.93
N SER A 904 -22.78 0.58 -60.09
CA SER A 904 -22.08 0.92 -61.34
C SER A 904 -20.86 1.80 -61.10
N VAL A 905 -19.67 1.33 -61.50
CA VAL A 905 -18.42 2.11 -61.41
C VAL A 905 -18.43 3.24 -62.44
N GLU A 906 -18.60 4.47 -61.98
CA GLU A 906 -18.69 5.67 -62.82
C GLU A 906 -18.06 6.92 -62.19
N ALA A 907 -18.46 8.09 -62.67
CA ALA A 907 -17.89 9.36 -62.22
C ALA A 907 -18.17 9.69 -60.75
N GLY A 908 -19.16 9.05 -60.13
CA GLY A 908 -19.42 9.14 -58.69
C GLY A 908 -18.28 8.54 -57.88
N ASP A 909 -17.90 7.30 -58.21
CA ASP A 909 -16.82 6.57 -57.53
C ASP A 909 -15.46 7.24 -57.72
N LEU A 910 -15.18 7.74 -58.92
CA LEU A 910 -13.98 8.53 -59.18
C LEU A 910 -13.92 9.79 -58.32
N ALA A 911 -15.06 10.42 -58.05
CA ALA A 911 -15.09 11.60 -57.21
C ALA A 911 -14.81 11.28 -55.73
N ILE A 912 -15.24 10.10 -55.26
CA ILE A 912 -14.92 9.60 -53.91
C ILE A 912 -13.42 9.28 -53.81
N LEU A 913 -12.88 8.48 -54.73
CA LEU A 913 -11.46 8.13 -54.75
C LEU A 913 -10.56 9.37 -54.82
N LEU A 914 -10.86 10.33 -55.70
CA LEU A 914 -10.09 11.58 -55.77
C LEU A 914 -10.29 12.49 -54.55
N GLY A 915 -11.43 12.36 -53.84
CA GLY A 915 -11.73 13.09 -52.62
C GLY A 915 -10.84 12.66 -51.45
N ASN A 916 -10.43 11.41 -51.43
CA ASN A 916 -9.59 10.81 -50.39
C ASN A 916 -8.12 10.69 -50.80
N TRP A 917 -7.68 11.41 -51.85
CA TRP A 917 -6.35 11.29 -52.43
C TRP A 917 -5.21 11.62 -51.44
N GLY A 918 -4.31 10.66 -51.22
CA GLY A 918 -3.18 10.76 -50.30
C GLY A 918 -3.04 9.51 -49.43
N CYS A 919 -1.94 9.42 -48.70
CA CYS A 919 -1.79 8.47 -47.60
C CYS A 919 -2.33 9.14 -46.33
N ALA A 920 -3.06 8.40 -45.50
CA ALA A 920 -3.27 8.83 -44.12
C ALA A 920 -1.88 8.95 -43.43
N PRO A 921 -1.64 10.01 -42.63
CA PRO A 921 -0.36 10.22 -41.96
C PRO A 921 -0.07 9.22 -40.86
#